data_AF-A0A257VC69-F1
#
_entry.id   AF-A0A257VC69-F1
#
_cell.length_a   1.000
_cell.length_b   1.000
_cell.length_c   1.000
_cell.angle_alpha   90.00
_cell.angle_beta   90.00
_cell.angle_gamma   90.00
#
_symmetry.space_group_name_H-M   'P 1'
#
loop_
_entity.id
_entity.type
_entity.pdbx_description
1 polymer ?
#
loop_
_entity_poly.entity_id
_entity_poly.type
_entity_poly.pdbx_seq_one_letter_code
_entity_poly.pdbx_strand_id
1 'polypeptide(L)'
;QGGPLSQLLIQQYLNNLQDLRKVSGSNRESVVREAFKDLLKGWGKQHDLVFVPEYEIETPAKERRYVDGALLHELRVPFGYWEAKDEKDDLDAEIAHKFKRGYPQDNIIFEDTQEAVLIQNRQTAMRCPVDDVKALGHMLDVFFGYERAEISDFRKGVAQFKTDLPAVLGALRDMIDNALADNTIFRDAAKRFLAHAQEAINPSLTEADVREMLIQHVLTEEIFSKVFGEDDFHRLADCDWVIEVVVERLDIKQKVFERVEKIVKPGTIVSSNTSGLAIHGMVEGRSESFKKNFVVTHFFNPVRYMYLLEIVAGEATDPQTVKDLVDFGTFRLGKGVVFGKDTPNFVANRIGVFGMMATLHAMLEMGYRVDEVDAITGPALGRPKSASFGTADLVGLDTFIHVVNTLAEGCPEDEGKWAFKIPELLSQMVAKGALGRKSGAGFFKQTKKPDGKKEILVLDYTKGEYVPQVKPDIPSLKSVKGVHDPAERIRTLTWAEDRGGAFAWRVLRDTLAYAANRVPEIADTVVAVDEGMRWGFNWDLGPFEIWDALGVEKVAGRMKTENINVPTWVWDMVHNGCSSFYREGAQSREYYDPHSQGYKPVPKPESFLILKDIKRQKAPILENAGASLVDLGDGIACIEFHSATQPTLNPIDDQIIEVMLQGIALAERDFRGLVIHHQAEQFCAGANLAMLLEGAKTKNWPAIDKMVRDFQAMTLGMRRAKIPVVTAPFGFAFGGGAEIVMGGDQVCAAAETYMGLIEVGVGLLPAGGGHLFMLERALENVDTPVLSNLPFIQKAFEAIAMAKVSTSGEDARALKYLRAGDYVEIQKGRQLYTAKRMAIGLDERGYQPGLPKTFALPGKDGIATLRMLLHNMALTHWVSEHDAKIATHVATILCGGDTTINNPVSEQSILDLER
;
A
#
# COMPACT_ATOMS: atom_id res chain seq x y z
N GLN A 1 -49.64 -2.96 28.41
CA GLN A 1 -50.33 -2.74 29.70
C GLN A 1 -49.24 -2.69 30.77
N GLY A 2 -48.67 -1.51 31.01
CA GLY A 2 -47.57 -1.30 31.96
C GLY A 2 -47.92 -1.76 33.37
N GLY A 3 -46.99 -2.48 34.01
CA GLY A 3 -47.16 -3.03 35.34
C GLY A 3 -47.17 -1.97 36.46
N PRO A 4 -47.36 -2.37 37.73
CA PRO A 4 -47.43 -1.48 38.89
C PRO A 4 -46.20 -0.56 39.06
N LEU A 5 -45.05 -0.95 38.51
CA LEU A 5 -43.77 -0.24 38.61
C LEU A 5 -43.71 0.99 37.68
N SER A 6 -44.35 0.93 36.50
CA SER A 6 -44.37 2.02 35.51
C SER A 6 -45.17 3.23 35.98
N GLN A 7 -46.30 3.00 36.66
CA GLN A 7 -47.09 4.07 37.28
C GLN A 7 -46.39 4.72 38.46
N LEU A 8 -45.62 3.94 39.24
CA LEU A 8 -44.84 4.45 40.36
C LEU A 8 -43.76 5.43 39.91
N LEU A 9 -43.06 5.13 38.81
CA LEU A 9 -42.02 6.02 38.25
C LEU A 9 -42.60 7.36 37.77
N ILE A 10 -43.77 7.35 37.11
CA ILE A 10 -44.43 8.58 36.67
C ILE A 10 -44.93 9.39 37.87
N GLN A 11 -45.47 8.73 38.90
CA GLN A 11 -45.89 9.43 40.11
C GLN A 11 -44.70 10.04 40.88
N GLN A 12 -43.57 9.33 40.92
CA GLN A 12 -42.31 9.86 41.47
C GLN A 12 -41.81 11.07 40.69
N TYR A 13 -41.88 11.00 39.35
CA TYR A 13 -41.57 12.12 38.48
C TYR A 13 -42.44 13.35 38.80
N LEU A 14 -43.76 13.21 38.87
CA LEU A 14 -44.68 14.33 39.16
C LEU A 14 -44.46 14.92 40.56
N ASN A 15 -44.16 14.08 41.56
CA ASN A 15 -43.85 14.55 42.90
C ASN A 15 -42.53 15.33 42.93
N ASN A 16 -41.48 14.79 42.30
CA ASN A 16 -40.18 15.48 42.18
C ASN A 16 -40.31 16.80 41.43
N LEU A 17 -41.13 16.85 40.37
CA LEU A 17 -41.43 18.06 39.61
C LEU A 17 -42.09 19.14 40.49
N GLN A 18 -43.07 18.75 41.32
CA GLN A 18 -43.73 19.67 42.26
C GLN A 18 -42.79 20.17 43.36
N ASP A 19 -41.93 19.30 43.89
CA ASP A 19 -40.97 19.66 44.93
C ASP A 19 -39.88 20.59 44.38
N LEU A 20 -39.37 20.33 43.17
CA LEU A 20 -38.43 21.20 42.48
C LEU A 20 -39.03 22.58 42.20
N ARG A 21 -40.30 22.65 41.78
CA ARG A 21 -41.03 23.92 41.59
C ARG A 21 -41.20 24.69 42.90
N LYS A 22 -41.53 24.01 44.01
CA LYS A 22 -41.69 24.64 45.33
C LYS A 22 -40.38 25.17 45.91
N VAL A 23 -39.28 24.44 45.73
CA VAL A 23 -37.98 24.77 46.34
C VAL A 23 -37.21 25.81 45.53
N SER A 24 -37.24 25.75 44.20
CA SER A 24 -36.44 26.63 43.34
C SER A 24 -37.08 27.99 43.04
N GLY A 25 -38.42 28.10 43.15
CA GLY A 25 -39.17 29.31 42.77
C GLY A 25 -39.01 29.71 41.29
N SER A 26 -38.48 28.82 40.44
CA SER A 26 -38.08 29.10 39.06
C SER A 26 -38.49 27.95 38.14
N ASN A 27 -39.19 28.27 37.05
CA ASN A 27 -39.58 27.31 36.00
C ASN A 27 -38.53 27.17 34.87
N ARG A 28 -37.24 27.42 35.16
CA ARG A 28 -36.18 27.31 34.14
C ARG A 28 -35.89 25.85 33.78
N GLU A 29 -35.82 25.54 32.49
CA GLU A 29 -35.56 24.21 31.91
C GLU A 29 -34.42 23.45 32.62
N SER A 30 -33.31 24.12 32.91
CA SER A 30 -32.12 23.51 33.52
C SER A 30 -32.38 22.85 34.89
N VAL A 31 -33.43 23.28 35.61
CA VAL A 31 -33.79 22.75 36.94
C VAL A 31 -34.84 21.65 36.82
N VAL A 32 -35.74 21.76 35.84
CA VAL A 32 -36.95 20.93 35.74
C VAL A 32 -36.70 19.67 34.88
N ARG A 33 -35.78 19.75 33.90
CA ARG A 33 -35.39 18.63 33.02
C ARG A 33 -34.79 17.42 33.76
N GLU A 34 -34.18 17.62 34.92
CA GLU A 34 -33.58 16.52 35.70
C GLU A 34 -34.64 15.51 36.17
N ALA A 35 -35.88 15.94 36.41
CA ALA A 35 -36.96 15.02 36.78
C ALA A 35 -37.34 14.08 35.62
N PHE A 36 -37.45 14.60 34.39
CA PHE A 36 -37.83 13.81 33.22
C PHE A 36 -36.68 12.88 32.78
N LYS A 37 -35.43 13.34 32.92
CA LYS A 37 -34.23 12.52 32.77
C LYS A 37 -34.24 11.30 33.70
N ASP A 38 -34.60 11.48 34.97
CA ASP A 38 -34.68 10.38 35.93
C ASP A 38 -35.83 9.42 35.61
N LEU A 39 -36.94 9.91 35.06
CA LEU A 39 -38.02 9.08 34.52
C LEU A 39 -37.51 8.17 33.38
N LEU A 40 -36.81 8.74 32.39
CA LEU A 40 -36.24 7.98 31.27
C LEU A 40 -35.15 7.00 31.70
N LYS A 41 -34.31 7.36 32.68
CA LYS A 41 -33.34 6.43 33.30
C LYS A 41 -34.04 5.27 33.99
N GLY A 42 -35.12 5.54 34.72
CA GLY A 42 -35.88 4.53 35.45
C GLY A 42 -36.51 3.51 34.51
N TRP A 43 -37.11 3.99 33.41
CA TRP A 43 -37.66 3.12 32.37
C TRP A 43 -36.58 2.41 31.55
N GLY A 44 -35.50 3.11 31.18
CA GLY A 44 -34.38 2.52 30.44
C GLY A 44 -33.79 1.28 31.14
N LYS A 45 -33.64 1.33 32.47
CA LYS A 45 -33.20 0.18 33.28
C LYS A 45 -34.13 -1.04 33.19
N GLN A 46 -35.43 -0.84 32.96
CA GLN A 46 -36.39 -1.95 32.80
C GLN A 46 -36.27 -2.62 31.42
N HIS A 47 -35.61 -1.97 30.47
CA HIS A 47 -35.44 -2.41 29.08
C HIS A 47 -33.97 -2.71 28.73
N ASP A 48 -33.10 -2.88 29.73
CA ASP A 48 -31.65 -3.11 29.56
C ASP A 48 -30.96 -2.01 28.72
N LEU A 49 -31.43 -0.76 28.85
CA LEU A 49 -30.89 0.42 28.18
C LEU A 49 -30.10 1.30 29.15
N VAL A 50 -28.99 1.85 28.66
CA VAL A 50 -28.15 2.80 29.39
C VAL A 50 -28.46 4.22 28.91
N PHE A 51 -28.92 5.07 29.82
CA PHE A 51 -29.14 6.49 29.53
C PHE A 51 -27.82 7.27 29.63
N VAL A 52 -27.49 8.04 28.59
CA VAL A 52 -26.33 8.92 28.52
C VAL A 52 -26.81 10.37 28.37
N PRO A 53 -26.52 11.26 29.33
CA PRO A 53 -26.84 12.69 29.21
C PRO A 53 -25.89 13.37 28.22
N GLU A 54 -26.34 14.46 27.59
CA GLU A 54 -25.53 15.28 26.67
C GLU A 54 -24.83 14.42 25.59
N TYR A 55 -25.60 13.56 24.93
CA TYR A 55 -25.06 12.58 23.99
C TYR A 55 -24.68 13.24 22.66
N GLU A 56 -23.42 13.03 22.25
CA GLU A 56 -22.89 13.56 20.98
C GLU A 56 -23.45 12.78 19.80
N ILE A 57 -23.99 13.51 18.83
CA ILE A 57 -24.44 13.00 17.54
C ILE A 57 -23.70 13.72 16.41
N GLU A 58 -23.42 12.99 15.33
CA GLU A 58 -22.89 13.55 14.09
C GLU A 58 -24.03 13.77 13.11
N THR A 59 -24.17 14.99 12.61
CA THR A 59 -25.21 15.34 11.63
C THR A 59 -24.82 14.87 10.21
N PRO A 60 -25.76 14.80 9.24
CA PRO A 60 -25.43 14.51 7.84
C PRO A 60 -24.40 15.47 7.21
N ALA A 61 -24.27 16.67 7.76
CA ALA A 61 -23.27 17.66 7.35
C ALA A 61 -21.90 17.49 8.04
N LYS A 62 -21.69 16.40 8.80
CA LYS A 62 -20.49 16.10 9.61
C LYS A 62 -20.20 17.10 10.73
N GLU A 63 -21.23 17.80 11.20
CA GLU A 63 -21.13 18.68 12.37
C GLU A 63 -21.52 17.92 13.64
N ARG A 64 -20.78 18.16 14.74
CA ARG A 64 -21.06 17.61 16.06
C ARG A 64 -22.18 18.39 16.76
N ARG A 65 -23.18 17.69 17.27
CA ARG A 65 -24.31 18.24 18.05
C ARG A 65 -24.54 17.40 19.30
N TYR A 66 -25.19 17.97 20.30
CA TYR A 66 -25.50 17.31 21.56
C TYR A 66 -27.02 17.31 21.78
N VAL A 67 -27.59 16.14 22.02
CA VAL A 67 -28.97 15.98 22.52
C VAL A 67 -28.94 15.93 24.04
N ASP A 68 -30.02 16.36 24.70
CA ASP A 68 -30.07 16.37 26.17
C ASP A 68 -29.94 14.96 26.78
N GLY A 69 -30.42 13.92 26.07
CA GLY A 69 -30.14 12.54 26.42
C GLY A 69 -30.34 11.52 25.30
N ALA A 70 -29.65 10.39 25.41
CA ALA A 70 -29.85 9.22 24.56
C ALA A 70 -29.93 7.94 25.39
N LEU A 71 -30.78 7.00 24.97
CA LEU A 71 -30.83 5.64 25.48
C LEU A 71 -30.07 4.71 24.52
N LEU A 72 -29.12 3.95 25.04
CA LEU A 72 -28.22 3.08 24.28
C LEU A 72 -28.37 1.63 24.70
N HIS A 73 -28.23 0.71 23.75
CA HIS A 73 -27.92 -0.70 24.05
C HIS A 73 -26.46 -0.87 24.49
N GLU A 74 -26.11 -2.01 25.11
CA GLU A 74 -24.77 -2.30 25.65
C GLU A 74 -23.60 -2.11 24.66
N LEU A 75 -23.87 -2.23 23.34
CA LEU A 75 -22.89 -2.03 22.26
C LEU A 75 -22.82 -0.57 21.74
N ARG A 76 -23.31 0.41 22.52
CA ARG A 76 -23.34 1.85 22.15
C ARG A 76 -24.23 2.18 20.94
N VAL A 77 -25.25 1.37 20.68
CA VAL A 77 -26.24 1.62 19.61
C VAL A 77 -27.42 2.44 20.15
N PRO A 78 -27.74 3.61 19.59
CA PRO A 78 -28.88 4.44 20.01
C PRO A 78 -30.24 3.78 19.76
N PHE A 79 -31.00 3.61 20.84
CA PHE A 79 -32.39 3.17 20.84
C PHE A 79 -33.36 4.33 20.61
N GLY A 80 -33.13 5.45 21.30
CA GLY A 80 -33.96 6.65 21.19
C GLY A 80 -33.34 7.84 21.90
N TYR A 81 -33.87 9.02 21.62
CA TYR A 81 -33.30 10.30 22.05
C TYR A 81 -34.32 11.11 22.84
N TRP A 82 -33.84 12.10 23.59
CA TRP A 82 -34.68 13.04 24.34
C TRP A 82 -34.08 14.44 24.32
N GLU A 83 -34.96 15.43 24.21
CA GLU A 83 -34.66 16.85 24.21
C GLU A 83 -35.68 17.60 25.08
N ALA A 84 -35.21 18.40 26.02
CA ALA A 84 -36.05 19.23 26.90
C ALA A 84 -36.15 20.67 26.37
N LYS A 85 -37.23 21.39 26.69
CA LYS A 85 -37.47 22.79 26.30
C LYS A 85 -38.11 23.59 27.44
N ASP A 86 -38.09 24.92 27.34
CA ASP A 86 -38.72 25.81 28.32
C ASP A 86 -40.25 25.89 28.08
N GLU A 87 -41.05 26.01 29.16
CA GLU A 87 -42.53 26.14 29.13
C GLU A 87 -43.07 27.32 28.27
N LYS A 88 -42.18 28.23 27.83
CA LYS A 88 -42.54 29.42 27.04
C LYS A 88 -42.23 29.26 25.55
N ASP A 89 -41.55 28.19 25.17
CA ASP A 89 -41.17 27.94 23.78
C ASP A 89 -42.35 27.39 22.98
N ASP A 90 -42.40 27.70 21.69
CA ASP A 90 -43.29 27.01 20.76
C ASP A 90 -42.63 25.69 20.38
N LEU A 91 -43.12 24.60 21.01
CA LEU A 91 -42.55 23.26 20.86
C LEU A 91 -42.52 22.79 19.39
N ASP A 92 -43.50 23.19 18.56
CA ASP A 92 -43.52 22.82 17.13
C ASP A 92 -42.45 23.57 16.33
N ALA A 93 -42.26 24.86 16.63
CA ALA A 93 -41.20 25.66 16.03
C ALA A 93 -39.80 25.12 16.39
N GLU A 94 -39.61 24.70 17.65
CA GLU A 94 -38.37 24.13 18.14
C GLU A 94 -38.06 22.76 17.52
N ILE A 95 -39.05 21.87 17.43
CA ILE A 95 -38.91 20.58 16.73
C ILE A 95 -38.46 20.82 15.28
N ALA A 96 -39.13 21.73 14.56
CA ALA A 96 -38.79 22.06 13.19
C ALA A 96 -37.37 22.66 13.08
N HIS A 97 -36.96 23.50 14.03
CA HIS A 97 -35.62 24.08 14.07
C HIS A 97 -34.54 23.02 14.32
N LYS A 98 -34.77 22.09 15.25
CA LYS A 98 -33.84 20.99 15.59
C LYS A 98 -33.67 20.02 14.41
N PHE A 99 -34.74 19.70 13.69
CA PHE A 99 -34.65 18.89 12.48
C PHE A 99 -33.88 19.56 11.35
N LYS A 100 -34.05 20.87 11.14
CA LYS A 100 -33.22 21.63 10.19
C LYS A 100 -31.73 21.61 10.56
N ARG A 101 -31.41 21.47 11.85
CA ARG A 101 -30.04 21.36 12.37
C ARG A 101 -29.49 19.93 12.38
N GLY A 102 -30.24 18.96 11.85
CA GLY A 102 -29.79 17.57 11.70
C GLY A 102 -29.97 16.69 12.94
N TYR A 103 -30.89 17.04 13.85
CA TYR A 103 -31.25 16.17 14.97
C TYR A 103 -31.97 14.90 14.47
N PRO A 104 -31.92 13.79 15.24
CA PRO A 104 -32.55 12.53 14.86
C PRO A 104 -34.07 12.70 14.72
N GLN A 105 -34.66 12.06 13.72
CA GLN A 105 -36.10 12.10 13.43
C GLN A 105 -36.80 10.77 13.69
N ASP A 106 -36.08 9.82 14.29
CA ASP A 106 -36.54 8.46 14.55
C ASP A 106 -36.38 8.13 16.03
N ASN A 107 -37.52 7.95 16.71
CA ASN A 107 -37.66 7.67 18.14
C ASN A 107 -37.01 8.71 19.04
N ILE A 108 -37.55 9.93 19.01
CA ILE A 108 -37.14 11.05 19.87
C ILE A 108 -38.34 11.66 20.61
N ILE A 109 -38.16 11.97 21.89
CA ILE A 109 -39.13 12.71 22.70
C ILE A 109 -38.67 14.16 22.83
N PHE A 110 -39.55 15.11 22.52
CA PHE A 110 -39.43 16.52 22.87
C PHE A 110 -40.42 16.83 23.99
N GLU A 111 -39.99 17.51 25.06
CA GLU A 111 -40.89 17.88 26.16
C GLU A 111 -40.57 19.26 26.74
N ASP A 112 -41.58 20.00 27.15
CA ASP A 112 -41.48 21.34 27.74
C ASP A 112 -42.07 21.43 29.16
N THR A 113 -42.23 20.28 29.82
CA THR A 113 -42.82 20.08 31.16
C THR A 113 -44.32 20.36 31.28
N GLN A 114 -44.99 20.79 30.20
CA GLN A 114 -46.45 20.81 30.07
C GLN A 114 -46.91 19.72 29.11
N GLU A 115 -46.19 19.56 28.00
CA GLU A 115 -46.51 18.65 26.92
C GLU A 115 -45.26 17.86 26.50
N ALA A 116 -45.48 16.61 26.10
CA ALA A 116 -44.48 15.77 25.47
C ALA A 116 -44.94 15.38 24.07
N VAL A 117 -44.00 15.30 23.14
CA VAL A 117 -44.20 14.97 21.73
C VAL A 117 -43.21 13.87 21.35
N LEU A 118 -43.75 12.72 20.94
CA LEU A 118 -42.99 11.59 20.45
C LEU A 118 -42.95 11.62 18.93
N ILE A 119 -41.74 11.65 18.36
CA ILE A 119 -41.49 11.54 16.93
C ILE A 119 -40.90 10.17 16.62
N GLN A 120 -41.54 9.44 15.70
CA GLN A 120 -41.08 8.15 15.19
C GLN A 120 -41.30 8.11 13.68
N ASN A 121 -40.39 7.49 12.93
CA ASN A 121 -40.47 7.40 11.47
C ASN A 121 -40.70 8.78 10.79
N ARG A 122 -40.03 9.83 11.29
CA ARG A 122 -40.16 11.22 10.81
C ARG A 122 -41.57 11.82 10.90
N GLN A 123 -42.45 11.26 11.73
CA GLN A 123 -43.80 11.74 11.96
C GLN A 123 -44.10 11.85 13.46
N THR A 124 -45.01 12.76 13.82
CA THR A 124 -45.53 12.82 15.18
C THR A 124 -46.37 11.58 15.46
N ALA A 125 -45.83 10.66 16.27
CA ALA A 125 -46.50 9.43 16.63
C ALA A 125 -47.51 9.66 17.76
N MET A 126 -47.16 10.50 18.73
CA MET A 126 -48.04 10.83 19.86
C MET A 126 -47.70 12.19 20.45
N ARG A 127 -48.72 12.86 21.00
CA ARG A 127 -48.60 14.07 21.80
C ARG A 127 -49.47 13.91 23.04
N CYS A 128 -48.96 14.28 24.21
CA CYS A 128 -49.75 14.21 25.44
C CYS A 128 -49.33 15.24 26.49
N PRO A 129 -50.28 15.69 27.34
CA PRO A 129 -49.95 16.42 28.55
C PRO A 129 -49.08 15.58 29.49
N VAL A 130 -48.03 16.19 30.04
CA VAL A 130 -47.07 15.55 30.92
C VAL A 130 -47.66 15.28 32.32
N ASP A 131 -48.70 16.01 32.72
CA ASP A 131 -49.44 15.83 33.98
C ASP A 131 -50.50 14.71 33.92
N ASP A 132 -50.86 14.23 32.73
CA ASP A 132 -51.71 13.07 32.54
C ASP A 132 -50.89 11.77 32.64
N VAL A 133 -50.90 11.18 33.83
CA VAL A 133 -50.20 9.92 34.15
C VAL A 133 -50.52 8.80 33.16
N LYS A 134 -51.78 8.70 32.68
CA LYS A 134 -52.17 7.63 31.77
C LYS A 134 -51.66 7.91 30.36
N ALA A 135 -51.78 9.15 29.90
CA ALA A 135 -51.34 9.53 28.56
C ALA A 135 -49.80 9.47 28.43
N LEU A 136 -49.07 9.99 29.42
CA LEU A 136 -47.60 9.92 29.47
C LEU A 136 -47.12 8.48 29.58
N GLY A 137 -47.77 7.65 30.41
CA GLY A 137 -47.44 6.23 30.51
C GLY A 137 -47.62 5.49 29.19
N HIS A 138 -48.67 5.81 28.42
CA HIS A 138 -48.87 5.24 27.10
C HIS A 138 -47.80 5.72 26.10
N MET A 139 -47.42 7.00 26.12
CA MET A 139 -46.32 7.50 25.28
C MET A 139 -45.00 6.76 25.55
N LEU A 140 -44.66 6.53 26.82
CA LEU A 140 -43.45 5.79 27.19
C LEU A 140 -43.54 4.32 26.74
N ASP A 141 -44.70 3.67 26.88
CA ASP A 141 -44.93 2.32 26.33
C ASP A 141 -44.69 2.30 24.81
N VAL A 142 -45.11 3.33 24.07
CA VAL A 142 -44.90 3.45 22.61
C VAL A 142 -43.44 3.76 22.25
N PHE A 143 -42.75 4.59 23.04
CA PHE A 143 -41.34 4.92 22.84
C PHE A 143 -40.42 3.71 23.11
N PHE A 144 -40.62 3.02 24.23
CA PHE A 144 -39.82 1.83 24.60
C PHE A 144 -40.25 0.56 23.85
N GLY A 145 -41.45 0.54 23.28
CA GLY A 145 -41.93 -0.50 22.37
C GLY A 145 -41.53 -0.30 20.91
N TYR A 146 -40.78 0.76 20.59
CA TYR A 146 -40.41 1.08 19.22
C TYR A 146 -39.52 0.01 18.57
N GLU A 147 -40.00 -0.57 17.49
CA GLU A 147 -39.23 -1.43 16.60
C GLU A 147 -39.01 -0.68 15.28
N ARG A 148 -37.75 -0.50 14.90
CA ARG A 148 -37.40 0.10 13.61
C ARG A 148 -37.95 -0.76 12.46
N ALA A 149 -38.42 -0.12 11.40
CA ALA A 149 -39.03 -0.81 10.26
C ALA A 149 -38.11 -1.89 9.67
N GLU A 150 -36.81 -1.61 9.60
CA GLU A 150 -35.78 -2.53 9.08
C GLU A 150 -35.65 -3.79 9.95
N ILE A 151 -35.80 -3.67 11.27
CA ILE A 151 -35.76 -4.80 12.21
C ILE A 151 -37.03 -5.63 12.10
N SER A 152 -38.19 -4.97 11.98
CA SER A 152 -39.48 -5.63 11.79
C SER A 152 -39.52 -6.40 10.47
N ASP A 153 -39.04 -5.79 9.38
CA ASP A 153 -39.00 -6.40 8.06
C ASP A 153 -37.95 -7.51 7.99
N PHE A 154 -36.81 -7.37 8.67
CA PHE A 154 -35.87 -8.47 8.86
C PHE A 154 -36.51 -9.65 9.60
N ARG A 155 -37.26 -9.42 10.68
CA ARG A 155 -37.95 -10.50 11.42
C ARG A 155 -39.05 -11.16 10.61
N LYS A 156 -39.80 -10.40 9.81
CA LYS A 156 -40.76 -10.96 8.83
C LYS A 156 -40.03 -11.81 7.79
N GLY A 157 -38.90 -11.33 7.28
CA GLY A 157 -38.02 -12.08 6.37
C GLY A 157 -37.53 -13.39 6.98
N VAL A 158 -37.09 -13.38 8.25
CA VAL A 158 -36.68 -14.58 8.98
C VAL A 158 -37.85 -15.54 9.21
N ALA A 159 -39.05 -15.04 9.51
CA ALA A 159 -40.23 -15.87 9.71
C ALA A 159 -40.72 -16.53 8.40
N GLN A 160 -40.69 -15.77 7.30
CA GLN A 160 -40.97 -16.29 5.97
C GLN A 160 -39.93 -17.33 5.56
N PHE A 161 -38.64 -17.02 5.74
CA PHE A 161 -37.53 -17.95 5.46
C PHE A 161 -37.65 -19.25 6.27
N LYS A 162 -38.04 -19.19 7.54
CA LYS A 162 -38.31 -20.41 8.35
C LYS A 162 -39.44 -21.26 7.77
N THR A 163 -40.42 -20.64 7.12
CA THR A 163 -41.54 -21.32 6.46
C THR A 163 -41.09 -21.96 5.15
N ASP A 164 -40.17 -21.32 4.43
CA ASP A 164 -39.66 -21.77 3.13
C ASP A 164 -38.50 -22.78 3.25
N LEU A 165 -37.81 -22.79 4.39
CA LEU A 165 -36.63 -23.63 4.65
C LEU A 165 -36.86 -25.14 4.37
N PRO A 166 -38.00 -25.76 4.72
CA PRO A 166 -38.23 -27.17 4.40
C PRO A 166 -38.23 -27.46 2.89
N ALA A 167 -38.77 -26.55 2.07
CA ALA A 167 -38.80 -26.70 0.61
C ALA A 167 -37.39 -26.50 0.01
N VAL A 168 -36.63 -25.53 0.52
CA VAL A 168 -35.24 -25.27 0.11
C VAL A 168 -34.34 -26.46 0.47
N LEU A 169 -34.49 -27.02 1.67
CA LEU A 169 -33.77 -28.22 2.10
C LEU A 169 -34.11 -29.43 1.23
N GLY A 170 -35.37 -29.58 0.82
CA GLY A 170 -35.81 -30.61 -0.12
C GLY A 170 -35.10 -30.48 -1.47
N ALA A 171 -35.16 -29.29 -2.08
CA ALA A 171 -34.52 -29.05 -3.37
C ALA A 171 -33.00 -29.24 -3.34
N LEU A 172 -32.33 -28.79 -2.28
CA LEU A 172 -30.88 -28.97 -2.12
C LEU A 172 -30.48 -30.44 -2.00
N ARG A 173 -31.27 -31.25 -1.26
CA ARG A 173 -31.06 -32.71 -1.18
C ARG A 173 -31.17 -33.36 -2.55
N ASP A 174 -32.22 -33.04 -3.30
CA ASP A 174 -32.44 -33.58 -4.63
C ASP A 174 -31.31 -33.19 -5.60
N MET A 175 -30.83 -31.94 -5.54
CA MET A 175 -29.71 -31.49 -6.37
C MET A 175 -28.39 -32.20 -6.04
N ILE A 176 -28.10 -32.41 -4.75
CA ILE A 176 -26.90 -33.14 -4.32
C ILE A 176 -26.99 -34.60 -4.74
N ASP A 177 -28.16 -35.23 -4.62
CA ASP A 177 -28.39 -36.60 -5.07
C ASP A 177 -28.18 -36.76 -6.58
N ASN A 178 -28.72 -35.83 -7.38
CA ASN A 178 -28.49 -35.80 -8.82
C ASN A 178 -27.01 -35.59 -9.17
N ALA A 179 -26.32 -34.69 -8.48
CA ALA A 179 -24.89 -34.45 -8.69
C ALA A 179 -24.02 -35.67 -8.32
N LEU A 180 -24.37 -36.40 -7.25
CA LEU A 180 -23.69 -37.64 -6.88
C LEU A 180 -23.91 -38.76 -7.92
N ALA A 181 -25.08 -38.80 -8.55
CA ALA A 181 -25.38 -39.76 -9.62
C ALA A 181 -24.63 -39.43 -10.92
N ASP A 182 -24.73 -38.17 -11.37
CA ASP A 182 -24.42 -37.79 -12.75
C ASP A 182 -23.05 -37.11 -12.93
N ASN A 183 -22.41 -36.64 -11.85
CA ASN A 183 -21.12 -35.93 -11.91
C ASN A 183 -20.00 -36.72 -11.21
N THR A 184 -19.11 -37.30 -12.00
CA THR A 184 -17.96 -38.09 -11.52
C THR A 184 -16.97 -37.26 -10.71
N ILE A 185 -16.69 -36.01 -11.11
CA ILE A 185 -15.78 -35.11 -10.40
C ILE A 185 -16.33 -34.77 -9.01
N PHE A 186 -17.64 -34.49 -8.93
CA PHE A 186 -18.31 -34.17 -7.68
C PHE A 186 -18.30 -35.35 -6.71
N ARG A 187 -18.61 -36.56 -7.22
CA ARG A 187 -18.57 -37.81 -6.45
C ARG A 187 -17.17 -38.12 -5.90
N ASP A 188 -16.12 -37.92 -6.69
CA ASP A 188 -14.74 -38.17 -6.24
C ASP A 188 -14.27 -37.13 -5.21
N ALA A 189 -14.70 -35.88 -5.34
CA ALA A 189 -14.48 -34.85 -4.33
C ALA A 189 -15.21 -35.16 -3.02
N ALA A 190 -16.49 -35.57 -3.09
CA ALA A 190 -17.29 -35.94 -1.92
C ALA A 190 -16.67 -37.11 -1.14
N LYS A 191 -16.15 -38.13 -1.84
CA LYS A 191 -15.44 -39.26 -1.22
C LYS A 191 -14.15 -38.86 -0.51
N ARG A 192 -13.33 -37.99 -1.14
CA ARG A 192 -12.11 -37.47 -0.50
C ARG A 192 -12.43 -36.63 0.73
N PHE A 193 -13.50 -35.84 0.66
CA PHE A 193 -13.94 -35.04 1.79
C PHE A 193 -14.45 -35.90 2.96
N LEU A 194 -15.24 -36.95 2.68
CA LEU A 194 -15.65 -37.92 3.70
C LEU A 194 -14.45 -38.57 4.38
N ALA A 195 -13.48 -39.05 3.60
CA ALA A 195 -12.28 -39.68 4.15
C ALA A 195 -11.49 -38.72 5.05
N HIS A 196 -11.36 -37.46 4.64
CA HIS A 196 -10.71 -36.43 5.43
C HIS A 196 -11.48 -36.10 6.72
N ALA A 197 -12.81 -36.00 6.65
CA ALA A 197 -13.66 -35.76 7.81
C ALA A 197 -13.63 -36.94 8.80
N GLN A 198 -13.58 -38.17 8.31
CA GLN A 198 -13.44 -39.37 9.15
C GLN A 198 -12.09 -39.40 9.88
N GLU A 199 -11.02 -38.95 9.21
CA GLU A 199 -9.67 -38.88 9.77
C GLU A 199 -9.51 -37.72 10.77
N ALA A 200 -10.04 -36.54 10.44
CA ALA A 200 -9.85 -35.32 11.21
C ALA A 200 -10.87 -35.12 12.34
N ILE A 201 -12.10 -35.63 12.18
CA ILE A 201 -13.23 -35.34 13.09
C ILE A 201 -13.69 -36.61 13.79
N ASN A 202 -14.27 -37.57 13.03
CA ASN A 202 -14.87 -38.77 13.60
C ASN A 202 -14.98 -39.91 12.58
N PRO A 203 -14.35 -41.09 12.81
CA PRO A 203 -14.38 -42.22 11.89
C PRO A 203 -15.77 -42.78 11.58
N SER A 204 -16.78 -42.50 12.42
CA SER A 204 -18.15 -43.00 12.25
C SER A 204 -19.03 -42.16 11.31
N LEU A 205 -18.49 -41.07 10.75
CA LEU A 205 -19.21 -40.24 9.79
C LEU A 205 -19.55 -41.03 8.51
N THR A 206 -20.72 -40.77 7.96
CA THR A 206 -21.29 -41.41 6.78
C THR A 206 -21.43 -40.43 5.61
N GLU A 207 -21.73 -40.93 4.42
CA GLU A 207 -22.04 -40.08 3.26
C GLU A 207 -23.28 -39.18 3.50
N ALA A 208 -24.22 -39.63 4.35
CA ALA A 208 -25.37 -38.83 4.76
C ALA A 208 -24.95 -37.66 5.66
N ASP A 209 -23.95 -37.85 6.53
CA ASP A 209 -23.41 -36.77 7.36
C ASP A 209 -22.71 -35.72 6.50
N VAL A 210 -21.93 -36.15 5.50
CA VAL A 210 -21.31 -35.22 4.53
C VAL A 210 -22.36 -34.46 3.74
N ARG A 211 -23.46 -35.11 3.35
CA ARG A 211 -24.59 -34.44 2.68
C ARG A 211 -25.20 -33.35 3.56
N GLU A 212 -25.49 -33.63 4.82
CA GLU A 212 -26.03 -32.64 5.74
C GLU A 212 -25.01 -31.53 6.06
N MET A 213 -23.71 -31.85 6.14
CA MET A 213 -22.64 -30.86 6.27
C MET A 213 -22.54 -29.94 5.04
N LEU A 214 -22.73 -30.48 3.83
CA LEU A 214 -22.78 -29.71 2.58
C LEU A 214 -24.01 -28.81 2.55
N ILE A 215 -25.18 -29.32 2.91
CA ILE A 215 -26.42 -28.52 3.02
C ILE A 215 -26.24 -27.40 4.04
N GLN A 216 -25.67 -27.72 5.20
CA GLN A 216 -25.38 -26.73 6.23
C GLN A 216 -24.40 -25.65 5.75
N HIS A 217 -23.36 -26.01 5.00
CA HIS A 217 -22.42 -25.06 4.38
C HIS A 217 -23.02 -24.29 3.20
N VAL A 218 -23.98 -24.87 2.46
CA VAL A 218 -24.69 -24.17 1.37
C VAL A 218 -25.67 -23.13 1.93
N LEU A 219 -26.17 -23.36 3.16
CA LEU A 219 -27.13 -22.49 3.85
C LEU A 219 -26.47 -21.40 4.72
N THR A 220 -25.14 -21.27 4.74
CA THR A 220 -24.48 -20.15 5.42
C THR A 220 -24.47 -18.87 4.56
N GLU A 221 -24.41 -17.72 5.23
CA GLU A 221 -24.45 -16.34 4.70
C GLU A 221 -23.49 -16.10 3.52
N GLU A 222 -22.33 -16.75 3.51
CA GLU A 222 -21.28 -16.62 2.48
C GLU A 222 -21.70 -17.05 1.07
N ILE A 223 -22.79 -17.83 0.92
CA ILE A 223 -23.33 -18.20 -0.38
C ILE A 223 -24.49 -17.30 -0.79
N PHE A 224 -25.28 -16.72 0.13
CA PHE A 224 -26.29 -15.71 -0.24
C PHE A 224 -25.63 -14.46 -0.85
N SER A 225 -24.51 -14.00 -0.29
CA SER A 225 -23.70 -12.92 -0.88
C SER A 225 -23.06 -13.29 -2.23
N LYS A 226 -22.87 -14.59 -2.52
CA LYS A 226 -22.31 -15.07 -3.80
C LYS A 226 -23.35 -15.46 -4.85
N VAL A 227 -24.56 -15.86 -4.45
CA VAL A 227 -25.63 -16.34 -5.34
C VAL A 227 -26.52 -15.20 -5.81
N PHE A 228 -26.72 -14.16 -4.98
CA PHE A 228 -27.31 -12.88 -5.40
C PHE A 228 -26.23 -11.88 -5.86
N GLY A 229 -25.18 -12.40 -6.51
CA GLY A 229 -23.81 -11.86 -6.57
C GLY A 229 -23.57 -10.51 -7.25
N GLU A 230 -24.39 -9.50 -6.96
CA GLU A 230 -24.33 -8.13 -7.43
C GLU A 230 -25.04 -7.16 -6.47
N ASP A 231 -25.09 -7.49 -5.16
CA ASP A 231 -25.71 -6.63 -4.15
C ASP A 231 -25.11 -5.24 -4.13
N ASP A 232 -23.82 -5.08 -4.44
CA ASP A 232 -23.15 -3.78 -4.53
C ASP A 232 -23.34 -3.04 -5.87
N PHE A 233 -23.93 -3.63 -6.92
CA PHE A 233 -23.94 -3.03 -8.26
C PHE A 233 -24.78 -1.75 -8.33
N HIS A 234 -25.77 -1.59 -7.45
CA HIS A 234 -26.53 -0.34 -7.30
C HIS A 234 -25.68 0.81 -6.75
N ARG A 235 -24.60 0.51 -6.00
CA ARG A 235 -23.70 1.52 -5.42
C ARG A 235 -22.89 2.26 -6.49
N LEU A 236 -22.85 1.73 -7.72
CA LEU A 236 -22.23 2.39 -8.87
C LEU A 236 -22.87 3.76 -9.17
N ALA A 237 -24.12 3.99 -8.76
CA ALA A 237 -24.81 5.27 -8.94
C ALA A 237 -24.10 6.43 -8.20
N ASP A 238 -23.41 6.13 -7.10
CA ASP A 238 -22.71 7.13 -6.29
C ASP A 238 -21.24 7.30 -6.69
N CYS A 239 -20.68 6.38 -7.49
CA CYS A 239 -19.27 6.37 -7.88
C CYS A 239 -18.93 7.44 -8.93
N ASP A 240 -17.79 8.11 -8.74
CA ASP A 240 -17.23 9.05 -9.73
C ASP A 240 -16.35 8.35 -10.78
N TRP A 241 -15.76 7.20 -10.42
CA TRP A 241 -14.92 6.39 -11.30
C TRP A 241 -15.20 4.89 -11.10
N VAL A 242 -15.43 4.18 -12.20
CA VAL A 242 -15.65 2.73 -12.26
C VAL A 242 -14.61 2.08 -13.16
N ILE A 243 -13.93 1.04 -12.69
CA ILE A 243 -12.90 0.32 -13.45
C ILE A 243 -13.39 -1.11 -13.73
N GLU A 244 -13.40 -1.50 -15.00
CA GLU A 244 -13.71 -2.84 -15.45
C GLU A 244 -12.45 -3.72 -15.46
N VAL A 245 -12.52 -4.87 -14.76
CA VAL A 245 -11.43 -5.85 -14.61
C VAL A 245 -11.95 -7.29 -14.79
N VAL A 246 -12.88 -7.50 -15.72
CA VAL A 246 -13.38 -8.82 -16.11
C VAL A 246 -12.45 -9.48 -17.14
N VAL A 247 -12.75 -10.74 -17.45
CA VAL A 247 -12.00 -11.55 -18.43
C VAL A 247 -11.85 -10.84 -19.79
N GLU A 248 -10.74 -11.11 -20.48
CA GLU A 248 -10.34 -10.43 -21.72
C GLU A 248 -11.16 -10.91 -22.93
N ARG A 249 -12.47 -10.61 -22.90
CA ARG A 249 -13.43 -10.96 -23.96
C ARG A 249 -14.34 -9.77 -24.25
N LEU A 250 -14.32 -9.33 -25.50
CA LEU A 250 -15.07 -8.16 -25.96
C LEU A 250 -16.58 -8.28 -25.67
N ASP A 251 -17.17 -9.45 -25.98
CA ASP A 251 -18.61 -9.68 -25.80
C ASP A 251 -19.05 -9.65 -24.32
N ILE A 252 -18.17 -10.04 -23.40
CA ILE A 252 -18.42 -9.98 -21.96
C ILE A 252 -18.29 -8.54 -21.47
N LYS A 253 -17.22 -7.83 -21.88
CA LYS A 253 -17.00 -6.43 -21.51
C LYS A 253 -18.13 -5.53 -22.00
N GLN A 254 -18.59 -5.68 -23.24
CA GLN A 254 -19.73 -4.92 -23.78
C GLN A 254 -21.01 -5.11 -22.94
N LYS A 255 -21.30 -6.34 -22.49
CA LYS A 255 -22.45 -6.62 -21.60
C LYS A 255 -22.29 -5.95 -20.23
N VAL A 256 -21.08 -5.92 -19.68
CA VAL A 256 -20.80 -5.22 -18.42
C VAL A 256 -21.01 -3.71 -18.61
N PHE A 257 -20.44 -3.12 -19.66
CA PHE A 257 -20.60 -1.68 -19.93
C PHE A 257 -22.05 -1.29 -20.17
N GLU A 258 -22.85 -2.13 -20.82
CA GLU A 258 -24.29 -1.89 -20.96
C GLU A 258 -25.01 -1.78 -19.62
N ARG A 259 -24.61 -2.61 -18.65
CA ARG A 259 -25.21 -2.61 -17.31
C ARG A 259 -24.71 -1.44 -16.48
N VAL A 260 -23.42 -1.12 -16.56
CA VAL A 260 -22.81 0.04 -15.88
C VAL A 260 -23.47 1.33 -16.35
N GLU A 261 -23.63 1.54 -17.67
CA GLU A 261 -24.22 2.76 -18.24
C GLU A 261 -25.65 3.03 -17.75
N LYS A 262 -26.42 1.98 -17.43
CA LYS A 262 -27.81 2.12 -16.93
C LYS A 262 -27.88 2.63 -15.48
N ILE A 263 -26.79 2.55 -14.72
CA ILE A 263 -26.78 2.82 -13.28
C ILE A 263 -25.95 4.04 -12.93
N VAL A 264 -24.78 4.21 -13.55
CA VAL A 264 -23.87 5.30 -13.22
C VAL A 264 -24.51 6.67 -13.53
N LYS A 265 -24.20 7.66 -12.71
CA LYS A 265 -24.62 9.05 -12.95
C LYS A 265 -23.90 9.63 -14.18
N PRO A 266 -24.51 10.60 -14.88
CA PRO A 266 -23.84 11.31 -15.96
C PRO A 266 -22.52 11.95 -15.49
N GLY A 267 -21.46 11.80 -16.29
CA GLY A 267 -20.12 12.28 -15.95
C GLY A 267 -19.27 11.30 -15.13
N THR A 268 -19.81 10.15 -14.71
CA THR A 268 -18.98 9.07 -14.14
C THR A 268 -17.97 8.59 -15.16
N ILE A 269 -16.71 8.56 -14.76
CA ILE A 269 -15.61 8.03 -15.57
C ILE A 269 -15.72 6.50 -15.54
N VAL A 270 -15.71 5.86 -16.71
CA VAL A 270 -15.66 4.41 -16.82
C VAL A 270 -14.36 4.04 -17.53
N SER A 271 -13.57 3.16 -16.93
CA SER A 271 -12.35 2.69 -17.56
C SER A 271 -12.28 1.18 -17.66
N SER A 272 -11.50 0.68 -18.62
CA SER A 272 -11.15 -0.74 -18.72
C SER A 272 -9.69 -0.96 -18.36
N ASN A 273 -9.40 -2.01 -17.59
CA ASN A 273 -8.06 -2.54 -17.37
C ASN A 273 -7.68 -3.61 -18.42
N THR A 274 -8.28 -3.57 -19.62
CA THR A 274 -7.86 -4.42 -20.75
C THR A 274 -6.37 -4.28 -21.02
N SER A 275 -5.74 -5.34 -21.53
CA SER A 275 -4.32 -5.37 -21.87
C SER A 275 -4.05 -5.26 -23.38
N GLY A 276 -5.10 -5.18 -24.21
CA GLY A 276 -4.93 -5.04 -25.67
C GLY A 276 -6.19 -4.95 -26.52
N LEU A 277 -7.40 -4.88 -25.95
CA LEU A 277 -8.62 -4.67 -26.73
C LEU A 277 -8.78 -3.19 -27.10
N ALA A 278 -9.19 -2.93 -28.35
CA ALA A 278 -9.38 -1.59 -28.85
C ALA A 278 -10.61 -0.91 -28.23
N ILE A 279 -10.50 0.40 -27.96
CA ILE A 279 -11.57 1.20 -27.36
C ILE A 279 -12.81 1.22 -28.24
N HIS A 280 -12.63 1.37 -29.56
CA HIS A 280 -13.75 1.46 -30.50
C HIS A 280 -14.72 0.28 -30.38
N GLY A 281 -14.21 -0.93 -30.14
CA GLY A 281 -15.03 -2.13 -29.99
C GLY A 281 -15.74 -2.16 -28.62
N MET A 282 -15.06 -1.72 -27.57
CA MET A 282 -15.60 -1.75 -26.20
C MET A 282 -16.77 -0.79 -25.99
N VAL A 283 -16.75 0.38 -26.64
CA VAL A 283 -17.79 1.41 -26.49
C VAL A 283 -18.88 1.35 -27.58
N GLU A 284 -18.88 0.31 -28.40
CA GLU A 284 -19.87 0.13 -29.45
C GLU A 284 -21.29 0.06 -28.86
N GLY A 285 -22.23 0.82 -29.47
CA GLY A 285 -23.61 0.89 -29.01
C GLY A 285 -23.84 1.64 -27.68
N ARG A 286 -22.81 2.29 -27.11
CA ARG A 286 -22.94 3.17 -25.92
C ARG A 286 -23.33 4.60 -26.30
N SER A 287 -23.85 5.37 -25.34
CA SER A 287 -24.19 6.78 -25.56
C SER A 287 -22.96 7.67 -25.74
N GLU A 288 -23.16 8.84 -26.34
CA GLU A 288 -22.10 9.85 -26.49
C GLU A 288 -21.56 10.33 -25.14
N SER A 289 -22.42 10.40 -24.12
CA SER A 289 -21.99 10.72 -22.75
C SER A 289 -21.06 9.64 -22.20
N PHE A 290 -21.37 8.37 -22.42
CA PHE A 290 -20.51 7.27 -21.97
C PHE A 290 -19.17 7.28 -22.69
N LYS A 291 -19.17 7.43 -24.02
CA LYS A 291 -17.94 7.47 -24.83
C LYS A 291 -17.00 8.60 -24.42
N LYS A 292 -17.54 9.79 -24.11
CA LYS A 292 -16.76 10.94 -23.62
C LYS A 292 -16.05 10.67 -22.30
N ASN A 293 -16.67 9.88 -21.43
CA ASN A 293 -16.14 9.55 -20.10
C ASN A 293 -15.46 8.18 -20.06
N PHE A 294 -15.19 7.57 -21.23
CA PHE A 294 -14.55 6.25 -21.32
C PHE A 294 -13.07 6.36 -21.65
N VAL A 295 -12.24 5.59 -20.95
CA VAL A 295 -10.80 5.44 -21.22
C VAL A 295 -10.32 4.01 -20.96
N VAL A 296 -9.10 3.69 -21.36
CA VAL A 296 -8.37 2.53 -20.82
C VAL A 296 -7.41 3.01 -19.74
N THR A 297 -7.43 2.33 -18.60
CA THR A 297 -6.48 2.49 -17.49
C THR A 297 -5.82 1.14 -17.23
N HIS A 298 -4.73 0.88 -17.94
CA HIS A 298 -4.05 -0.40 -17.92
C HIS A 298 -2.96 -0.42 -16.83
N PHE A 299 -3.28 -1.11 -15.73
CA PHE A 299 -2.41 -1.34 -14.59
C PHE A 299 -1.58 -2.62 -14.79
N PHE A 300 -0.35 -2.59 -14.28
CA PHE A 300 0.59 -3.71 -14.39
C PHE A 300 0.61 -4.54 -13.10
N ASN A 301 0.57 -5.87 -13.23
CA ASN A 301 0.55 -6.78 -12.09
C ASN A 301 1.96 -7.08 -11.57
N PRO A 302 2.21 -7.06 -10.24
CA PRO A 302 1.29 -6.71 -9.14
C PRO A 302 1.01 -5.20 -9.03
N VAL A 303 -0.27 -4.83 -9.04
CA VAL A 303 -0.74 -3.44 -9.12
C VAL A 303 -0.18 -2.55 -8.02
N ARG A 304 0.03 -3.08 -6.81
CA ARG A 304 0.65 -2.31 -5.72
C ARG A 304 2.08 -1.86 -6.05
N TYR A 305 2.89 -2.76 -6.61
CA TYR A 305 4.34 -2.58 -6.75
C TYR A 305 4.76 -1.99 -8.09
N MET A 306 4.01 -2.26 -9.16
CA MET A 306 4.33 -1.74 -10.49
C MET A 306 3.98 -0.26 -10.57
N TYR A 307 4.95 0.57 -10.97
CA TYR A 307 4.78 2.03 -10.99
C TYR A 307 3.94 2.50 -12.18
N LEU A 308 3.96 1.76 -13.29
CA LEU A 308 3.28 2.13 -14.54
C LEU A 308 1.75 2.08 -14.44
N LEU A 309 1.11 3.13 -14.95
CA LEU A 309 -0.27 3.17 -15.39
C LEU A 309 -0.28 3.65 -16.85
N GLU A 310 -0.73 2.82 -17.77
CA GLU A 310 -0.96 3.24 -19.15
C GLU A 310 -2.38 3.81 -19.28
N ILE A 311 -2.48 5.02 -19.82
CA ILE A 311 -3.76 5.64 -20.15
C ILE A 311 -3.86 5.72 -21.67
N VAL A 312 -4.95 5.16 -22.20
CA VAL A 312 -5.31 5.26 -23.62
C VAL A 312 -6.68 5.90 -23.74
N ALA A 313 -6.75 6.96 -24.53
CA ALA A 313 -7.96 7.71 -24.80
C ALA A 313 -8.48 7.38 -26.20
N GLY A 314 -9.80 7.20 -26.33
CA GLY A 314 -10.44 7.09 -27.63
C GLY A 314 -10.66 8.46 -28.27
N GLU A 315 -11.01 8.49 -29.55
CA GLU A 315 -11.24 9.76 -30.27
C GLU A 315 -12.35 10.62 -29.64
N ALA A 316 -13.35 9.99 -29.02
CA ALA A 316 -14.48 10.67 -28.39
C ALA A 316 -14.24 11.04 -26.92
N THR A 317 -13.17 10.54 -26.30
CA THR A 317 -12.86 10.77 -24.89
C THR A 317 -12.59 12.25 -24.64
N ASP A 318 -13.16 12.80 -23.57
CA ASP A 318 -12.91 14.17 -23.14
C ASP A 318 -11.47 14.31 -22.59
N PRO A 319 -10.64 15.24 -23.13
CA PRO A 319 -9.32 15.52 -22.59
C PRO A 319 -9.30 15.87 -21.10
N GLN A 320 -10.38 16.46 -20.56
CA GLN A 320 -10.48 16.76 -19.14
C GLN A 320 -10.57 15.48 -18.30
N THR A 321 -11.33 14.48 -18.75
CA THR A 321 -11.39 13.15 -18.11
C THR A 321 -10.01 12.50 -18.03
N VAL A 322 -9.24 12.58 -19.12
CA VAL A 322 -7.86 12.06 -19.16
C VAL A 322 -7.00 12.79 -18.14
N LYS A 323 -7.06 14.12 -18.09
CA LYS A 323 -6.29 14.93 -17.13
C LYS A 323 -6.64 14.58 -15.67
N ASP A 324 -7.93 14.47 -15.35
CA ASP A 324 -8.37 14.14 -13.98
C ASP A 324 -7.86 12.76 -13.54
N LEU A 325 -7.86 11.78 -14.44
CA LEU A 325 -7.28 10.47 -14.19
C LEU A 325 -5.77 10.47 -14.07
N VAL A 326 -5.07 11.30 -14.85
CA VAL A 326 -3.62 11.49 -14.71
C VAL A 326 -3.30 12.06 -13.34
N ASP A 327 -3.99 13.12 -12.92
CA ASP A 327 -3.78 13.75 -11.62
C ASP A 327 -4.09 12.77 -10.47
N PHE A 328 -5.20 12.02 -10.57
CA PHE A 328 -5.55 11.01 -9.57
C PHE A 328 -4.54 9.85 -9.55
N GLY A 329 -4.19 9.30 -10.71
CA GLY A 329 -3.22 8.22 -10.86
C GLY A 329 -1.85 8.62 -10.31
N THR A 330 -1.39 9.82 -10.62
CA THR A 330 -0.08 10.32 -10.18
C THR A 330 -0.05 10.70 -8.71
N PHE A 331 -1.03 11.45 -8.19
CA PHE A 331 -0.94 12.04 -6.85
C PHE A 331 -1.74 11.29 -5.77
N ARG A 332 -2.71 10.45 -6.15
CA ARG A 332 -3.48 9.63 -5.19
C ARG A 332 -3.08 8.17 -5.20
N LEU A 333 -2.78 7.61 -6.39
CA LEU A 333 -2.34 6.21 -6.52
C LEU A 333 -0.81 6.05 -6.57
N GLY A 334 -0.07 7.14 -6.76
CA GLY A 334 1.40 7.10 -6.83
C GLY A 334 1.95 6.41 -8.08
N LYS A 335 1.23 6.48 -9.20
CA LYS A 335 1.63 5.87 -10.48
C LYS A 335 2.37 6.84 -11.38
N GLY A 336 3.30 6.31 -12.18
CA GLY A 336 3.84 6.97 -13.36
C GLY A 336 2.91 6.71 -14.54
N VAL A 337 2.42 7.78 -15.17
CA VAL A 337 1.44 7.67 -16.25
C VAL A 337 2.12 7.77 -17.60
N VAL A 338 1.87 6.79 -18.46
CA VAL A 338 2.29 6.78 -19.87
C VAL A 338 1.05 6.88 -20.75
N PHE A 339 1.09 7.80 -21.71
CA PHE A 339 0.04 7.90 -22.71
C PHE A 339 0.33 6.96 -23.87
N GLY A 340 -0.57 6.00 -24.07
CA GLY A 340 -0.56 5.10 -25.22
C GLY A 340 -1.63 5.48 -26.24
N LYS A 341 -1.45 4.99 -27.47
CA LYS A 341 -2.48 5.02 -28.52
C LYS A 341 -3.33 3.76 -28.49
N ASP A 342 -4.52 3.82 -29.07
CA ASP A 342 -5.45 2.69 -29.19
C ASP A 342 -4.95 1.67 -30.22
N THR A 343 -3.87 0.98 -29.86
CA THR A 343 -3.18 -0.03 -30.67
C THR A 343 -3.05 -1.34 -29.89
N PRO A 344 -3.04 -2.51 -30.56
CA PRO A 344 -2.92 -3.80 -29.87
C PRO A 344 -1.69 -3.86 -28.96
N ASN A 345 -1.91 -4.25 -27.69
CA ASN A 345 -0.94 -4.31 -26.60
C ASN A 345 -0.29 -2.97 -26.19
N PHE A 346 -0.88 -1.83 -26.56
CA PHE A 346 -0.49 -0.48 -26.11
C PHE A 346 1.02 -0.21 -26.23
N VAL A 347 1.68 0.25 -25.16
CA VAL A 347 3.09 0.69 -25.20
C VAL A 347 4.03 -0.38 -24.66
N ALA A 348 4.02 -0.60 -23.35
CA ALA A 348 4.99 -1.46 -22.67
C ALA A 348 4.79 -2.93 -23.06
N ASN A 349 3.54 -3.42 -23.10
CA ASN A 349 3.27 -4.80 -23.53
C ASN A 349 3.69 -5.04 -24.99
N ARG A 350 3.47 -4.06 -25.87
CA ARG A 350 3.88 -4.13 -27.29
C ARG A 350 5.38 -4.36 -27.44
N ILE A 351 6.20 -3.59 -26.72
CA ILE A 351 7.67 -3.69 -26.78
C ILE A 351 8.18 -4.91 -25.99
N GLY A 352 7.66 -5.12 -24.78
CA GLY A 352 8.09 -6.19 -23.89
C GLY A 352 7.82 -7.58 -24.46
N VAL A 353 6.62 -7.83 -24.99
CA VAL A 353 6.24 -9.12 -25.59
C VAL A 353 7.07 -9.39 -26.84
N PHE A 354 7.25 -8.40 -27.72
CA PHE A 354 8.15 -8.53 -28.87
C PHE A 354 9.57 -8.88 -28.42
N GLY A 355 10.14 -8.15 -27.45
CA GLY A 355 11.50 -8.38 -26.96
C GLY A 355 11.68 -9.78 -26.34
N MET A 356 10.68 -10.28 -25.60
CA MET A 356 10.70 -11.63 -25.04
C MET A 356 10.63 -12.71 -26.13
N MET A 357 9.77 -12.54 -27.13
CA MET A 357 9.69 -13.47 -28.25
C MET A 357 10.95 -13.45 -29.12
N ALA A 358 11.49 -12.28 -29.43
CA ALA A 358 12.76 -12.14 -30.15
C ALA A 358 13.91 -12.83 -29.38
N THR A 359 13.91 -12.74 -28.05
CA THR A 359 14.86 -13.46 -27.18
C THR A 359 14.69 -14.99 -27.30
N LEU A 360 13.44 -15.49 -27.29
CA LEU A 360 13.15 -16.92 -27.45
C LEU A 360 13.61 -17.45 -28.81
N HIS A 361 13.33 -16.72 -29.90
CA HIS A 361 13.81 -17.07 -31.23
C HIS A 361 15.34 -17.07 -31.31
N ALA A 362 16.00 -16.03 -30.79
CA ALA A 362 17.46 -15.95 -30.75
C ALA A 362 18.08 -17.11 -29.95
N MET A 363 17.46 -17.53 -28.84
CA MET A 363 17.91 -18.68 -28.05
C MET A 363 17.96 -19.95 -28.91
N LEU A 364 16.87 -20.22 -29.64
CA LEU A 364 16.75 -21.40 -30.49
C LEU A 364 17.69 -21.34 -31.69
N GLU A 365 17.79 -20.19 -32.36
CA GLU A 365 18.64 -19.98 -33.54
C GLU A 365 20.13 -20.14 -33.22
N MET A 366 20.57 -19.65 -32.06
CA MET A 366 21.99 -19.62 -31.68
C MET A 366 22.38 -20.71 -30.68
N GLY A 367 21.45 -21.58 -30.29
CA GLY A 367 21.67 -22.77 -29.46
C GLY A 367 22.07 -22.46 -28.01
N TYR A 368 21.44 -21.48 -27.36
CA TYR A 368 21.71 -21.12 -25.96
C TYR A 368 20.87 -21.94 -25.00
N ARG A 369 21.36 -22.16 -23.78
CA ARG A 369 20.56 -22.70 -22.68
C ARG A 369 19.70 -21.61 -22.04
N VAL A 370 18.59 -22.00 -21.44
CA VAL A 370 17.65 -21.10 -20.74
C VAL A 370 18.36 -20.33 -19.60
N ASP A 371 19.26 -20.98 -18.85
CA ASP A 371 20.02 -20.35 -17.77
C ASP A 371 21.10 -19.37 -18.27
N GLU A 372 21.69 -19.62 -19.45
CA GLU A 372 22.57 -18.66 -20.12
C GLU A 372 21.81 -17.42 -20.57
N VAL A 373 20.65 -17.59 -21.19
CA VAL A 373 19.82 -16.48 -21.68
C VAL A 373 19.40 -15.57 -20.54
N ASP A 374 18.89 -16.11 -19.43
CA ASP A 374 18.46 -15.29 -18.30
C ASP A 374 19.64 -14.64 -17.56
N ALA A 375 20.82 -15.25 -17.56
CA ALA A 375 22.03 -14.62 -17.03
C ALA A 375 22.50 -13.42 -17.87
N ILE A 376 22.37 -13.50 -19.20
CA ILE A 376 22.70 -12.41 -20.13
C ILE A 376 21.62 -11.33 -20.10
N THR A 377 20.35 -11.72 -20.19
CA THR A 377 19.22 -10.79 -20.33
C THR A 377 18.69 -10.24 -19.02
N GLY A 378 19.12 -10.75 -17.86
CA GLY A 378 18.73 -10.26 -16.54
C GLY A 378 19.53 -9.02 -16.10
N PRO A 379 20.07 -9.00 -14.86
CA PRO A 379 20.76 -7.82 -14.32
C PRO A 379 21.94 -7.32 -15.17
N ALA A 380 22.59 -8.20 -15.93
CA ALA A 380 23.70 -7.83 -16.80
C ALA A 380 23.27 -6.87 -17.93
N LEU A 381 22.02 -6.98 -18.41
CA LEU A 381 21.39 -6.01 -19.33
C LEU A 381 20.47 -4.99 -18.63
N GLY A 382 20.57 -4.87 -17.31
CA GLY A 382 19.73 -3.93 -16.54
C GLY A 382 18.25 -4.32 -16.52
N ARG A 383 17.95 -5.61 -16.48
CA ARG A 383 16.59 -6.12 -16.27
C ARG A 383 16.46 -6.82 -14.91
N PRO A 384 15.23 -7.06 -14.40
CA PRO A 384 15.04 -7.74 -13.12
C PRO A 384 15.68 -9.14 -13.07
N LYS A 385 15.86 -9.68 -11.86
CA LYS A 385 16.42 -11.04 -11.65
C LYS A 385 15.60 -12.16 -12.30
N SER A 386 14.31 -11.94 -12.55
CA SER A 386 13.47 -12.87 -13.32
C SER A 386 13.81 -12.87 -14.81
N ALA A 387 14.58 -11.89 -15.31
CA ALA A 387 15.09 -11.81 -16.66
C ALA A 387 14.00 -12.03 -17.72
N SER A 388 14.24 -12.88 -18.72
CA SER A 388 13.29 -13.12 -19.82
C SER A 388 12.38 -14.30 -19.50
N PHE A 389 12.95 -15.48 -19.29
CA PHE A 389 12.18 -16.71 -19.12
C PHE A 389 11.64 -16.88 -17.70
N GLY A 390 12.37 -16.43 -16.68
CA GLY A 390 11.86 -16.39 -15.31
C GLY A 390 10.68 -15.43 -15.15
N THR A 391 10.57 -14.42 -16.00
CA THR A 391 9.41 -13.51 -16.12
C THR A 391 8.27 -14.19 -16.90
N ALA A 392 8.56 -14.87 -18.01
CA ALA A 392 7.55 -15.68 -18.72
C ALA A 392 6.89 -16.72 -17.80
N ASP A 393 7.68 -17.42 -16.99
CA ASP A 393 7.19 -18.37 -15.99
C ASP A 393 6.39 -17.70 -14.87
N LEU A 394 6.70 -16.45 -14.51
CA LEU A 394 5.96 -15.70 -13.50
C LEU A 394 4.58 -15.28 -14.02
N VAL A 395 4.51 -14.81 -15.28
CA VAL A 395 3.26 -14.44 -15.95
C VAL A 395 2.39 -15.67 -16.22
N GLY A 396 3.03 -16.76 -16.62
CA GLY A 396 2.38 -18.00 -17.05
C GLY A 396 2.42 -18.14 -18.58
N LEU A 397 2.87 -19.31 -19.06
CA LEU A 397 3.17 -19.51 -20.47
C LEU A 397 1.93 -19.52 -21.37
N ASP A 398 0.79 -19.99 -20.86
CA ASP A 398 -0.52 -19.92 -21.50
C ASP A 398 -1.00 -18.47 -21.68
N THR A 399 -0.92 -17.66 -20.61
CA THR A 399 -1.23 -16.23 -20.66
C THR A 399 -0.31 -15.51 -21.65
N PHE A 400 0.99 -15.83 -21.61
CA PHE A 400 1.98 -15.25 -22.53
C PHE A 400 1.66 -15.56 -24.00
N ILE A 401 1.33 -16.82 -24.34
CA ILE A 401 0.88 -17.19 -25.69
C ILE A 401 -0.37 -16.41 -26.09
N HIS A 402 -1.35 -16.26 -25.20
CA HIS A 402 -2.58 -15.54 -25.50
C HIS A 402 -2.31 -14.07 -25.87
N VAL A 403 -1.43 -13.39 -25.13
CA VAL A 403 -1.02 -12.01 -25.42
C VAL A 403 -0.27 -11.90 -26.76
N VAL A 404 0.58 -12.88 -27.08
CA VAL A 404 1.29 -12.93 -28.39
C VAL A 404 0.31 -13.17 -29.53
N ASN A 405 -0.68 -14.03 -29.37
CA ASN A 405 -1.70 -14.28 -30.40
C ASN A 405 -2.55 -13.03 -30.66
N THR A 406 -2.96 -12.33 -29.59
CA THR A 406 -3.66 -11.04 -29.71
C THR A 406 -2.86 -10.04 -30.54
N LEU A 407 -1.54 -10.01 -30.32
CA LEU A 407 -0.62 -9.17 -31.07
C LEU A 407 -0.53 -9.56 -32.56
N ALA A 408 -0.40 -10.86 -32.83
CA ALA A 408 -0.32 -11.40 -34.19
C ALA A 408 -1.60 -11.15 -35.00
N GLU A 409 -2.76 -11.32 -34.36
CA GLU A 409 -4.08 -11.10 -34.97
C GLU A 409 -4.36 -9.61 -35.20
N GLY A 410 -3.99 -8.75 -34.23
CA GLY A 410 -4.21 -7.32 -34.30
C GLY A 410 -3.27 -6.60 -35.27
N CYS A 411 -2.10 -7.17 -35.58
CA CYS A 411 -1.08 -6.53 -36.42
C CYS A 411 -0.46 -7.47 -37.47
N PRO A 412 -1.25 -7.93 -38.46
CA PRO A 412 -0.80 -8.91 -39.45
C PRO A 412 0.29 -8.39 -40.40
N GLU A 413 0.36 -7.07 -40.60
CA GLU A 413 1.31 -6.40 -41.49
C GLU A 413 2.54 -5.81 -40.76
N ASP A 414 2.67 -6.08 -39.46
CA ASP A 414 3.83 -5.62 -38.67
C ASP A 414 5.14 -6.24 -39.19
N GLU A 415 6.20 -5.43 -39.32
CA GLU A 415 7.50 -5.90 -39.81
C GLU A 415 8.17 -6.91 -38.86
N GLY A 416 7.82 -6.86 -37.58
CA GLY A 416 8.20 -7.76 -36.51
C GLY A 416 7.37 -9.04 -36.42
N LYS A 417 6.41 -9.29 -37.33
CA LYS A 417 5.52 -10.47 -37.29
C LYS A 417 6.21 -11.84 -37.23
N TRP A 418 7.48 -11.90 -37.63
CA TRP A 418 8.28 -13.12 -37.48
C TRP A 418 8.43 -13.52 -36.00
N ALA A 419 8.52 -12.55 -35.09
CA ALA A 419 8.66 -12.78 -33.65
C ALA A 419 7.33 -13.23 -33.02
N PHE A 420 6.18 -12.95 -33.63
CA PHE A 420 4.89 -13.35 -33.07
C PHE A 420 4.55 -14.83 -33.34
N LYS A 421 5.40 -15.55 -34.10
CA LYS A 421 5.21 -16.97 -34.39
C LYS A 421 5.61 -17.80 -33.17
N ILE A 422 4.63 -18.36 -32.47
CA ILE A 422 4.85 -19.23 -31.31
C ILE A 422 5.77 -20.41 -31.69
N PRO A 423 6.95 -20.54 -31.07
CA PRO A 423 7.81 -21.69 -31.29
C PRO A 423 7.16 -22.98 -30.79
N GLU A 424 7.40 -24.08 -31.51
CA GLU A 424 6.91 -25.42 -31.17
C GLU A 424 7.22 -25.82 -29.72
N LEU A 425 8.41 -25.43 -29.23
CA LEU A 425 8.81 -25.61 -27.84
C LEU A 425 7.76 -25.08 -26.85
N LEU A 426 7.31 -23.83 -27.05
CA LEU A 426 6.39 -23.15 -26.14
C LEU A 426 5.00 -23.80 -26.18
N SER A 427 4.51 -24.14 -27.38
CA SER A 427 3.26 -24.89 -27.58
C SER A 427 3.28 -26.25 -26.87
N GLN A 428 4.39 -26.99 -26.99
CA GLN A 428 4.54 -28.30 -26.33
C GLN A 428 4.61 -28.20 -24.81
N MET A 429 5.24 -27.15 -24.27
CA MET A 429 5.28 -26.92 -22.82
C MET A 429 3.88 -26.70 -22.25
N VAL A 430 3.08 -25.85 -22.90
CA VAL A 430 1.69 -25.60 -22.49
C VAL A 430 0.83 -26.86 -22.62
N ALA A 431 0.97 -27.60 -23.73
CA ALA A 431 0.26 -28.87 -23.92
C ALA A 431 0.60 -29.93 -22.86
N LYS A 432 1.83 -29.89 -22.29
CA LYS A 432 2.27 -30.76 -21.19
C LYS A 432 1.90 -30.23 -19.79
N GLY A 433 1.21 -29.10 -19.68
CA GLY A 433 0.84 -28.48 -18.40
C GLY A 433 1.99 -27.74 -17.69
N ALA A 434 3.11 -27.49 -18.38
CA ALA A 434 4.20 -26.67 -17.87
C ALA A 434 3.88 -25.19 -18.06
N LEU A 435 3.00 -24.64 -17.22
CA LEU A 435 2.46 -23.29 -17.32
C LEU A 435 3.28 -22.23 -16.55
N GLY A 436 4.46 -22.57 -16.04
CA GLY A 436 5.30 -21.67 -15.26
C GLY A 436 5.17 -21.88 -13.75
N ARG A 437 5.38 -20.82 -12.97
CA ARG A 437 5.38 -20.88 -11.48
C ARG A 437 4.05 -21.36 -10.91
N LYS A 438 2.93 -21.06 -11.58
CA LYS A 438 1.58 -21.46 -11.15
C LYS A 438 1.33 -22.97 -11.21
N SER A 439 2.02 -23.69 -12.08
CA SER A 439 1.97 -25.17 -12.14
C SER A 439 3.23 -25.83 -11.55
N GLY A 440 4.15 -25.03 -10.99
CA GLY A 440 5.43 -25.49 -10.45
C GLY A 440 6.49 -25.87 -11.49
N ALA A 441 6.19 -25.73 -12.79
CA ALA A 441 7.10 -26.07 -13.88
C ALA A 441 6.85 -25.20 -15.13
N GLY A 442 7.91 -24.61 -15.67
CA GLY A 442 7.95 -23.87 -16.94
C GLY A 442 9.33 -23.98 -17.58
N PHE A 443 9.95 -22.87 -17.97
CA PHE A 443 11.38 -22.87 -18.32
C PHE A 443 12.26 -23.27 -17.13
N PHE A 444 11.79 -22.96 -15.92
CA PHE A 444 12.37 -23.35 -14.65
C PHE A 444 11.44 -24.27 -13.86
N LYS A 445 12.01 -25.11 -13.00
CA LYS A 445 11.28 -25.97 -12.07
C LYS A 445 11.97 -25.96 -10.71
N GLN A 446 11.24 -25.69 -9.64
CA GLN A 446 11.78 -25.74 -8.28
C GLN A 446 11.51 -27.09 -7.64
N THR A 447 12.54 -27.72 -7.08
CA THR A 447 12.45 -28.98 -6.33
C THR A 447 13.15 -28.84 -4.97
N LYS A 448 12.92 -29.80 -4.06
CA LYS A 448 13.68 -29.91 -2.81
C LYS A 448 14.62 -31.11 -2.91
N LYS A 449 15.88 -30.90 -2.52
CA LYS A 449 16.87 -31.97 -2.34
C LYS A 449 16.55 -32.81 -1.10
N PRO A 450 17.12 -34.02 -0.97
CA PRO A 450 16.99 -34.85 0.22
C PRO A 450 17.44 -34.15 1.52
N ASP A 451 18.34 -33.17 1.44
CA ASP A 451 18.82 -32.35 2.56
C ASP A 451 17.88 -31.16 2.90
N GLY A 452 16.70 -31.09 2.28
CA GLY A 452 15.71 -30.04 2.46
C GLY A 452 16.01 -28.73 1.72
N LYS A 453 17.18 -28.61 1.06
CA LYS A 453 17.54 -27.38 0.31
C LYS A 453 16.76 -27.29 -0.99
N LYS A 454 16.39 -26.07 -1.38
CA LYS A 454 15.77 -25.80 -2.68
C LYS A 454 16.80 -25.98 -3.79
N GLU A 455 16.40 -26.64 -4.87
CA GLU A 455 17.13 -26.73 -6.12
C GLU A 455 16.29 -26.14 -7.26
N ILE A 456 16.95 -25.41 -8.16
CA ILE A 456 16.34 -24.88 -9.37
C ILE A 456 16.83 -25.75 -10.53
N LEU A 457 15.89 -26.33 -11.25
CA LEU A 457 16.12 -27.04 -12.50
C LEU A 457 15.70 -26.15 -13.68
N VAL A 458 16.29 -26.40 -14.83
CA VAL A 458 16.15 -25.64 -16.07
C VAL A 458 15.80 -26.61 -17.19
N LEU A 459 14.90 -26.21 -18.09
CA LEU A 459 14.52 -27.03 -19.24
C LEU A 459 15.67 -27.12 -20.26
N ASP A 460 16.15 -28.33 -20.51
CA ASP A 460 16.93 -28.66 -21.69
C ASP A 460 15.96 -28.96 -22.84
N TYR A 461 15.68 -27.96 -23.68
CA TYR A 461 14.73 -28.09 -24.78
C TYR A 461 15.19 -29.03 -25.89
N THR A 462 16.47 -29.41 -25.93
CA THR A 462 16.97 -30.38 -26.91
C THR A 462 16.63 -31.82 -26.53
N LYS A 463 16.53 -32.09 -25.22
CA LYS A 463 16.19 -33.41 -24.65
C LYS A 463 14.76 -33.50 -24.15
N GLY A 464 14.13 -32.36 -23.87
CA GLY A 464 12.80 -32.30 -23.25
C GLY A 464 12.81 -32.64 -21.76
N GLU A 465 13.96 -32.51 -21.09
CA GLU A 465 14.16 -32.88 -19.67
C GLU A 465 14.61 -31.68 -18.84
N TYR A 466 14.35 -31.71 -17.53
CA TYR A 466 14.84 -30.71 -16.60
C TYR A 466 16.21 -31.13 -16.04
N VAL A 467 17.20 -30.25 -16.19
CA VAL A 467 18.57 -30.44 -15.67
C VAL A 467 18.90 -29.41 -14.59
N PRO A 468 19.84 -29.68 -13.67
CA PRO A 468 20.24 -28.68 -12.67
C PRO A 468 20.69 -27.37 -13.32
N GLN A 469 20.27 -26.24 -12.75
CA GLN A 469 20.75 -24.93 -13.17
C GLN A 469 22.27 -24.83 -12.97
N VAL A 470 22.98 -24.38 -14.01
CA VAL A 470 24.42 -24.13 -13.92
C VAL A 470 24.67 -22.64 -14.03
N LYS A 471 25.64 -22.12 -13.27
CA LYS A 471 26.08 -20.74 -13.43
C LYS A 471 26.89 -20.63 -14.74
N PRO A 472 26.44 -19.84 -15.73
CA PRO A 472 27.15 -19.73 -17.01
C PRO A 472 28.58 -19.21 -16.84
N ASP A 473 29.54 -19.83 -17.51
CA ASP A 473 30.93 -19.38 -17.56
C ASP A 473 31.18 -18.54 -18.83
N ILE A 474 30.67 -17.31 -18.83
CA ILE A 474 30.79 -16.37 -19.94
C ILE A 474 31.67 -15.18 -19.49
N PRO A 475 32.79 -14.88 -20.18
CA PRO A 475 33.73 -13.83 -19.79
C PRO A 475 33.07 -12.45 -19.62
N SER A 476 32.19 -12.05 -20.55
CA SER A 476 31.49 -10.77 -20.50
C SER A 476 30.60 -10.62 -19.26
N LEU A 477 29.94 -11.69 -18.81
CA LEU A 477 29.17 -11.68 -17.54
C LEU A 477 30.05 -11.48 -16.31
N LYS A 478 31.31 -11.91 -16.36
CA LYS A 478 32.29 -11.65 -15.29
C LYS A 478 32.76 -10.19 -15.34
N SER A 479 32.97 -9.64 -16.54
CA SER A 479 33.47 -8.27 -16.73
C SER A 479 32.50 -7.19 -16.22
N VAL A 480 31.20 -7.45 -16.30
CA VAL A 480 30.16 -6.52 -15.82
C VAL A 480 29.84 -6.65 -14.34
N LYS A 481 30.43 -7.62 -13.64
CA LYS A 481 30.17 -7.86 -12.22
C LYS A 481 30.75 -6.72 -11.39
N GLY A 482 29.88 -5.97 -10.70
CA GLY A 482 30.28 -4.81 -9.89
C GLY A 482 30.22 -3.48 -10.63
N VAL A 483 29.85 -3.47 -11.91
CA VAL A 483 29.56 -2.22 -12.65
C VAL A 483 28.17 -1.73 -12.25
N HIS A 484 28.12 -0.64 -11.49
CA HIS A 484 26.87 -0.08 -10.97
C HIS A 484 26.12 0.77 -11.98
N ASP A 485 26.81 1.50 -12.85
CA ASP A 485 26.17 2.30 -13.92
C ASP A 485 25.54 1.37 -14.97
N PRO A 486 24.20 1.40 -15.15
CA PRO A 486 23.52 0.57 -16.13
C PRO A 486 24.01 0.81 -17.56
N ALA A 487 24.34 2.05 -17.93
CA ALA A 487 24.76 2.39 -19.29
C ALA A 487 26.13 1.78 -19.63
N GLU A 488 27.12 1.93 -18.75
CA GLU A 488 28.42 1.27 -18.86
C GLU A 488 28.27 -0.27 -18.86
N ARG A 489 27.41 -0.81 -17.99
CA ARG A 489 27.19 -2.25 -17.89
C ARG A 489 26.65 -2.86 -19.20
N ILE A 490 25.59 -2.27 -19.73
CA ILE A 490 24.96 -2.69 -20.99
C ILE A 490 25.93 -2.54 -22.16
N ARG A 491 26.66 -1.42 -22.24
CA ARG A 491 27.67 -1.16 -23.26
C ARG A 491 28.78 -2.21 -23.24
N THR A 492 29.32 -2.50 -22.07
CA THR A 492 30.42 -3.46 -21.88
C THR A 492 30.01 -4.86 -22.29
N LEU A 493 28.82 -5.32 -21.86
CA LEU A 493 28.30 -6.62 -22.26
C LEU A 493 28.05 -6.70 -23.77
N THR A 494 27.35 -5.72 -24.34
CA THR A 494 26.89 -5.77 -25.74
C THR A 494 28.04 -5.72 -26.74
N TRP A 495 29.11 -4.99 -26.42
CA TRP A 495 30.28 -4.88 -27.30
C TRP A 495 31.37 -5.92 -27.01
N ALA A 496 31.15 -6.84 -26.07
CA ALA A 496 32.10 -7.92 -25.82
C ALA A 496 32.17 -8.89 -27.00
N GLU A 497 33.38 -9.28 -27.39
CA GLU A 497 33.64 -10.24 -28.47
C GLU A 497 33.57 -11.69 -27.95
N ASP A 498 32.45 -12.06 -27.34
CA ASP A 498 32.20 -13.41 -26.86
C ASP A 498 30.74 -13.85 -27.07
N ARG A 499 30.43 -15.06 -26.61
CA ARG A 499 29.08 -15.63 -26.72
C ARG A 499 28.02 -14.79 -25.98
N GLY A 500 28.39 -14.11 -24.89
CA GLY A 500 27.47 -13.22 -24.17
C GLY A 500 27.16 -11.96 -24.97
N GLY A 501 28.19 -11.29 -25.49
CA GLY A 501 28.02 -10.06 -26.27
C GLY A 501 27.31 -10.29 -27.60
N ALA A 502 27.57 -11.41 -28.28
CA ALA A 502 26.85 -11.78 -29.49
C ALA A 502 25.34 -11.94 -29.26
N PHE A 503 24.94 -12.58 -28.16
CA PHE A 503 23.53 -12.75 -27.81
C PHE A 503 22.88 -11.45 -27.36
N ALA A 504 23.57 -10.67 -26.52
CA ALA A 504 23.11 -9.37 -26.06
C ALA A 504 22.86 -8.43 -27.25
N TRP A 505 23.79 -8.36 -28.20
CA TRP A 505 23.61 -7.60 -29.44
C TRP A 505 22.40 -8.10 -30.23
N ARG A 506 22.28 -9.41 -30.47
CA ARG A 506 21.18 -10.00 -31.25
C ARG A 506 19.80 -9.63 -30.69
N VAL A 507 19.65 -9.65 -29.37
CA VAL A 507 18.38 -9.34 -28.68
C VAL A 507 18.11 -7.84 -28.63
N LEU A 508 19.11 -7.05 -28.25
CA LEU A 508 18.96 -5.60 -28.16
C LEU A 508 18.71 -5.01 -29.54
N ARG A 509 19.49 -5.39 -30.55
CA ARG A 509 19.35 -4.88 -31.92
C ARG A 509 17.89 -4.96 -32.41
N ASP A 510 17.27 -6.12 -32.28
CA ASP A 510 15.89 -6.32 -32.73
C ASP A 510 14.90 -5.52 -31.90
N THR A 511 15.05 -5.52 -30.58
CA THR A 511 14.14 -4.79 -29.67
C THR A 511 14.24 -3.28 -29.87
N LEU A 512 15.45 -2.77 -30.07
CA LEU A 512 15.76 -1.36 -30.28
C LEU A 512 15.25 -0.85 -31.64
N ALA A 513 15.45 -1.64 -32.70
CA ALA A 513 14.90 -1.33 -34.01
C ALA A 513 13.37 -1.34 -33.98
N TYR A 514 12.77 -2.36 -33.36
CA TYR A 514 11.32 -2.45 -33.23
C TYR A 514 10.75 -1.26 -32.44
N ALA A 515 11.33 -0.92 -31.29
CA ALA A 515 10.91 0.24 -30.48
C ALA A 515 10.95 1.55 -31.28
N ALA A 516 11.99 1.77 -32.09
CA ALA A 516 12.08 2.95 -32.95
C ALA A 516 10.98 2.99 -34.02
N ASN A 517 10.62 1.84 -34.63
CA ASN A 517 9.55 1.76 -35.63
C ASN A 517 8.15 1.97 -35.01
N ARG A 518 7.99 1.74 -33.70
CA ARG A 518 6.72 1.98 -32.99
C ARG A 518 6.47 3.44 -32.61
N VAL A 519 7.40 4.36 -32.86
CA VAL A 519 7.19 5.80 -32.66
C VAL A 519 6.94 6.46 -34.03
N PRO A 520 5.79 7.14 -34.26
CA PRO A 520 4.76 7.51 -33.29
C PRO A 520 3.55 6.55 -33.23
N GLU A 521 3.65 5.33 -33.77
CA GLU A 521 2.52 4.39 -33.89
C GLU A 521 1.79 4.10 -32.56
N ILE A 522 2.54 3.78 -31.50
CA ILE A 522 1.96 3.36 -30.20
C ILE A 522 2.04 4.45 -29.14
N ALA A 523 2.94 5.41 -29.31
CA ALA A 523 3.14 6.55 -28.42
C ALA A 523 3.78 7.71 -29.18
N ASP A 524 3.51 8.96 -28.77
CA ASP A 524 4.01 10.15 -29.47
C ASP A 524 5.48 10.50 -29.17
N THR A 525 6.05 9.96 -28.08
CA THR A 525 7.40 10.33 -27.63
C THR A 525 8.25 9.12 -27.28
N VAL A 526 9.56 9.25 -27.45
CA VAL A 526 10.55 8.26 -26.96
C VAL A 526 10.49 8.09 -25.44
N VAL A 527 10.11 9.16 -24.72
CA VAL A 527 9.95 9.15 -23.25
C VAL A 527 8.87 8.17 -22.83
N ALA A 528 7.70 8.19 -23.47
CA ALA A 528 6.59 7.30 -23.12
C ALA A 528 6.96 5.82 -23.32
N VAL A 529 7.72 5.51 -24.38
CA VAL A 529 8.20 4.14 -24.63
C VAL A 529 9.22 3.70 -23.59
N ASP A 530 10.18 4.57 -23.26
CA ASP A 530 11.19 4.27 -22.25
C ASP A 530 10.60 4.12 -20.85
N GLU A 531 9.73 5.05 -20.44
CA GLU A 531 9.01 4.98 -19.18
C GLU A 531 8.09 3.76 -19.12
N GLY A 532 7.44 3.39 -20.22
CA GLY A 532 6.69 2.14 -20.33
C GLY A 532 7.54 0.91 -19.99
N MET A 533 8.76 0.82 -20.52
CA MET A 533 9.65 -0.31 -20.23
C MET A 533 10.27 -0.25 -18.84
N ARG A 534 10.67 0.94 -18.38
CA ARG A 534 11.27 1.13 -17.05
C ARG A 534 10.26 0.90 -15.94
N TRP A 535 9.02 1.34 -16.09
CA TRP A 535 8.01 1.26 -15.04
C TRP A 535 7.13 0.01 -15.16
N GLY A 536 6.95 -0.54 -16.37
CA GLY A 536 6.12 -1.72 -16.64
C GLY A 536 6.89 -3.03 -16.63
N PHE A 537 8.17 -3.02 -17.02
CA PHE A 537 9.03 -4.22 -17.03
C PHE A 537 10.25 -4.09 -16.10
N ASN A 538 10.33 -3.00 -15.32
CA ASN A 538 11.41 -2.72 -14.36
C ASN A 538 12.80 -2.79 -15.00
N TRP A 539 12.94 -2.26 -16.22
CA TRP A 539 14.25 -2.06 -16.84
C TRP A 539 14.95 -0.86 -16.21
N ASP A 540 16.27 -0.93 -16.06
CA ASP A 540 17.08 0.19 -15.58
C ASP A 540 17.05 1.34 -16.59
N LEU A 541 17.20 1.01 -17.88
CA LEU A 541 17.17 1.93 -19.02
C LEU A 541 16.10 1.50 -20.03
N GLY A 542 15.34 2.47 -20.55
CA GLY A 542 14.42 2.24 -21.66
C GLY A 542 15.13 2.01 -23.00
N PRO A 543 14.43 1.53 -24.05
CA PRO A 543 15.02 1.32 -25.37
C PRO A 543 15.86 2.49 -25.92
N PHE A 544 15.37 3.73 -25.87
CA PHE A 544 16.08 4.89 -26.42
C PHE A 544 17.25 5.34 -25.52
N GLU A 545 17.15 5.14 -24.21
CA GLU A 545 18.30 5.26 -23.30
C GLU A 545 19.38 4.21 -23.56
N ILE A 546 19.00 2.99 -23.94
CA ILE A 546 19.94 1.93 -24.32
C ILE A 546 20.62 2.28 -25.66
N TRP A 547 19.89 2.83 -26.62
CA TRP A 547 20.48 3.37 -27.85
C TRP A 547 21.59 4.40 -27.53
N ASP A 548 21.32 5.33 -26.61
CA ASP A 548 22.31 6.33 -26.17
C ASP A 548 23.50 5.68 -25.46
N ALA A 549 23.24 4.71 -24.58
CA ALA A 549 24.28 3.99 -23.87
C ALA A 549 25.24 3.27 -24.84
N LEU A 550 24.72 2.69 -25.93
CA LEU A 550 25.50 1.97 -26.94
C LEU A 550 26.14 2.87 -28.00
N GLY A 551 25.63 4.10 -28.15
CA GLY A 551 26.01 5.07 -29.17
C GLY A 551 25.16 4.96 -30.43
N VAL A 552 24.28 5.94 -30.66
CA VAL A 552 23.23 5.88 -31.71
C VAL A 552 23.79 5.60 -33.10
N GLU A 553 24.79 6.37 -33.53
CA GLU A 553 25.39 6.23 -34.86
C GLU A 553 26.02 4.85 -35.08
N LYS A 554 26.71 4.33 -34.05
CA LYS A 554 27.37 3.02 -34.09
C LYS A 554 26.34 1.90 -34.21
N VAL A 555 25.26 1.97 -33.43
CA VAL A 555 24.18 0.98 -33.45
C VAL A 555 23.44 1.03 -34.78
N ALA A 556 23.03 2.21 -35.24
CA ALA A 556 22.30 2.40 -36.50
C ALA A 556 23.14 1.96 -37.69
N GLY A 557 24.43 2.32 -37.70
CA GLY A 557 25.40 1.91 -38.72
C GLY A 557 25.53 0.38 -38.82
N ARG A 558 25.67 -0.30 -37.67
CA ARG A 558 25.74 -1.77 -37.64
C ARG A 558 24.43 -2.42 -38.10
N MET A 559 23.28 -1.93 -37.64
CA MET A 559 21.96 -2.39 -38.10
C MET A 559 21.81 -2.28 -39.62
N LYS A 560 22.26 -1.18 -40.21
CA LYS A 560 22.27 -0.98 -41.66
C LYS A 560 23.10 -2.04 -42.38
N THR A 561 24.30 -2.36 -41.87
CA THR A 561 25.14 -3.42 -42.46
C THR A 561 24.56 -4.82 -42.30
N GLU A 562 23.76 -5.04 -41.26
CA GLU A 562 23.08 -6.31 -40.97
C GLU A 562 21.67 -6.39 -41.62
N ASN A 563 21.30 -5.42 -42.47
CA ASN A 563 19.99 -5.29 -43.12
C ASN A 563 18.79 -5.27 -42.15
N ILE A 564 18.97 -4.67 -40.97
CA ILE A 564 17.89 -4.44 -40.01
C ILE A 564 17.25 -3.08 -40.28
N ASN A 565 15.92 -3.07 -40.36
CA ASN A 565 15.17 -1.86 -40.66
C ASN A 565 15.19 -0.87 -39.47
N VAL A 566 15.81 0.29 -39.68
CA VAL A 566 15.80 1.43 -38.76
C VAL A 566 14.97 2.53 -39.42
N PRO A 567 13.97 3.12 -38.74
CA PRO A 567 13.09 4.09 -39.36
C PRO A 567 13.85 5.35 -39.78
N THR A 568 13.36 6.01 -40.83
CA THR A 568 14.03 7.17 -41.46
C THR A 568 14.28 8.31 -40.49
N TRP A 569 13.38 8.55 -39.54
CA TRP A 569 13.49 9.64 -38.58
C TRP A 569 14.73 9.54 -37.67
N VAL A 570 15.22 8.33 -37.38
CA VAL A 570 16.47 8.13 -36.63
C VAL A 570 17.69 8.54 -37.46
N TRP A 571 17.66 8.26 -38.77
CA TRP A 571 18.70 8.73 -39.68
C TRP A 571 18.65 10.24 -39.86
N ASP A 572 17.46 10.83 -39.95
CA ASP A 572 17.28 12.28 -40.04
C ASP A 572 17.82 12.97 -38.77
N MET A 573 17.57 12.40 -37.59
CA MET A 573 18.15 12.87 -36.32
C MET A 573 19.69 12.94 -36.39
N VAL A 574 20.34 11.84 -36.79
CA VAL A 574 21.80 11.77 -36.92
C VAL A 574 22.33 12.75 -37.97
N HIS A 575 21.69 12.82 -39.15
CA HIS A 575 22.08 13.75 -40.22
C HIS A 575 21.94 15.23 -39.81
N ASN A 576 20.97 15.53 -38.93
CA ASN A 576 20.78 16.86 -38.36
C ASN A 576 21.75 17.17 -37.20
N GLY A 577 22.77 16.33 -36.97
CA GLY A 577 23.81 16.53 -35.95
C GLY A 577 23.37 16.18 -34.53
N CYS A 578 22.24 15.50 -34.35
CA CYS A 578 21.79 15.00 -33.05
C CYS A 578 22.30 13.57 -32.85
N SER A 579 23.26 13.39 -31.94
CA SER A 579 23.95 12.10 -31.73
C SER A 579 23.35 11.22 -30.63
N SER A 580 22.29 11.69 -29.93
CA SER A 580 21.61 10.97 -28.86
C SER A 580 20.11 11.31 -28.79
N PHE A 581 19.30 10.37 -28.29
CA PHE A 581 17.88 10.60 -28.01
C PHE A 581 17.67 11.47 -26.77
N TYR A 582 18.55 11.38 -25.78
CA TYR A 582 18.53 12.23 -24.59
C TYR A 582 19.80 13.05 -24.47
N ARG A 583 19.65 14.23 -23.87
CA ARG A 583 20.80 15.04 -23.45
C ARG A 583 20.50 15.76 -22.15
N GLU A 584 21.58 16.17 -21.49
CA GLU A 584 21.48 17.00 -20.30
C GLU A 584 21.39 18.47 -20.72
N GLY A 585 20.19 19.04 -20.62
CA GLY A 585 19.96 20.47 -20.82
C GLY A 585 20.39 21.30 -19.63
N ALA A 586 20.32 22.63 -19.77
CA ALA A 586 20.73 23.58 -18.72
C ALA A 586 19.87 23.49 -17.46
N GLN A 587 18.56 23.28 -17.61
CA GLN A 587 17.61 23.25 -16.49
C GLN A 587 17.15 21.82 -16.13
N SER A 588 16.99 20.97 -17.13
CA SER A 588 16.51 19.60 -16.97
C SER A 588 17.06 18.71 -18.07
N ARG A 589 16.82 17.40 -17.94
CA ARG A 589 16.99 16.45 -19.04
C ARG A 589 16.05 16.79 -20.20
N GLU A 590 16.54 16.63 -21.43
CA GLU A 590 15.79 16.84 -22.67
C GLU A 590 15.79 15.57 -23.51
N TYR A 591 14.76 15.38 -24.33
CA TYR A 591 14.62 14.27 -25.29
C TYR A 591 14.43 14.79 -26.71
N TYR A 592 14.88 14.03 -27.71
CA TYR A 592 14.67 14.33 -29.11
C TYR A 592 13.25 13.98 -29.53
N ASP A 593 12.53 14.96 -30.06
CA ASP A 593 11.18 14.78 -30.57
C ASP A 593 11.21 14.67 -32.11
N PRO A 594 10.83 13.52 -32.69
CA PRO A 594 10.85 13.32 -34.14
C PRO A 594 9.89 14.26 -34.88
N HIS A 595 8.84 14.77 -34.23
CA HIS A 595 7.87 15.68 -34.87
C HIS A 595 8.44 17.08 -35.06
N SER A 596 9.10 17.63 -34.04
CA SER A 596 9.74 18.95 -34.13
C SER A 596 11.19 18.91 -34.63
N GLN A 597 11.76 17.72 -34.80
CA GLN A 597 13.15 17.48 -35.17
C GLN A 597 14.16 18.20 -34.25
N GLY A 598 13.82 18.33 -32.96
CA GLY A 598 14.61 19.03 -31.97
C GLY A 598 14.40 18.49 -30.57
N TYR A 599 15.18 19.02 -29.61
CA TYR A 599 15.09 18.59 -28.22
C TYR A 599 14.01 19.36 -27.46
N LYS A 600 13.24 18.64 -26.66
CA LYS A 600 12.24 19.18 -25.72
C LYS A 600 12.56 18.74 -24.30
N PRO A 601 12.23 19.54 -23.27
CA PRO A 601 12.34 19.12 -21.88
C PRO A 601 11.51 17.84 -21.64
N VAL A 602 12.06 16.89 -20.88
CA VAL A 602 11.29 15.74 -20.42
C VAL A 602 10.16 16.24 -19.50
N PRO A 603 8.88 15.97 -19.81
CA PRO A 603 7.77 16.49 -19.03
C PRO A 603 7.79 15.90 -17.61
N LYS A 604 7.64 16.75 -16.61
CA LYS A 604 7.48 16.35 -15.21
C LYS A 604 6.64 17.36 -14.44
N PRO A 605 5.88 16.95 -13.42
CA PRO A 605 5.22 17.88 -12.51
C PRO A 605 6.24 18.78 -11.80
N GLU A 606 5.91 20.04 -11.54
CA GLU A 606 6.80 20.97 -10.82
C GLU A 606 7.18 20.49 -9.42
N SER A 607 6.29 19.73 -8.77
CA SER A 607 6.54 19.14 -7.46
C SER A 607 7.52 17.96 -7.49
N PHE A 608 8.03 17.56 -8.66
CA PHE A 608 9.00 16.46 -8.81
C PHE A 608 10.42 17.05 -8.85
N LEU A 609 10.94 17.33 -7.66
CA LEU A 609 12.30 17.84 -7.49
C LEU A 609 13.32 16.72 -7.79
N ILE A 610 14.28 17.00 -8.67
CA ILE A 610 15.34 16.07 -9.06
C ILE A 610 16.66 16.64 -8.53
N LEU A 611 17.30 15.96 -7.57
CA LEU A 611 18.55 16.42 -6.96
C LEU A 611 19.67 16.59 -7.99
N LYS A 612 19.71 15.72 -9.01
CA LYS A 612 20.67 15.83 -10.12
C LYS A 612 20.52 17.15 -10.91
N ASP A 613 19.28 17.61 -11.12
CA ASP A 613 19.00 18.88 -11.80
C ASP A 613 19.39 20.06 -10.91
N ILE A 614 19.09 19.99 -9.60
CA ILE A 614 19.45 21.03 -8.62
C ILE A 614 20.97 21.18 -8.53
N LYS A 615 21.70 20.06 -8.36
CA LYS A 615 23.18 20.05 -8.27
C LYS A 615 23.87 20.58 -9.54
N ARG A 616 23.21 20.47 -10.70
CA ARG A 616 23.72 21.03 -11.97
C ARG A 616 23.63 22.55 -11.99
N GLN A 617 22.55 23.10 -11.44
CA GLN A 617 22.33 24.54 -11.37
C GLN A 617 23.18 25.17 -10.27
N LYS A 618 23.40 24.45 -9.16
CA LYS A 618 24.18 24.92 -8.03
C LYS A 618 24.95 23.77 -7.39
N ALA A 619 26.29 23.91 -7.32
CA ALA A 619 27.14 22.90 -6.70
C ALA A 619 26.77 22.65 -5.22
N PRO A 620 26.99 21.42 -4.70
CA PRO A 620 26.84 21.14 -3.27
C PRO A 620 27.66 22.09 -2.39
N ILE A 621 27.14 22.38 -1.21
CA ILE A 621 27.77 23.23 -0.19
C ILE A 621 28.91 22.48 0.51
N LEU A 622 28.71 21.18 0.72
CA LEU A 622 29.66 20.23 1.30
C LEU A 622 29.49 18.90 0.57
N GLU A 623 30.58 18.19 0.27
CA GLU A 623 30.54 16.89 -0.41
C GLU A 623 31.78 16.07 -0.07
N ASN A 624 31.60 14.77 0.14
CA ASN A 624 32.67 13.76 0.16
C ASN A 624 32.21 12.50 -0.61
N ALA A 625 32.92 11.37 -0.46
CA ALA A 625 32.57 10.13 -1.17
C ALA A 625 31.30 9.43 -0.64
N GLY A 626 30.78 9.83 0.53
CA GLY A 626 29.64 9.21 1.19
C GLY A 626 28.34 10.01 1.08
N ALA A 627 28.43 11.35 1.15
CA ALA A 627 27.27 12.23 1.17
C ALA A 627 27.58 13.66 0.73
N SER A 628 26.52 14.44 0.48
CA SER A 628 26.58 15.86 0.15
C SER A 628 25.48 16.68 0.82
N LEU A 629 25.76 17.96 1.07
CA LEU A 629 24.80 18.97 1.51
C LEU A 629 24.44 19.85 0.31
N VAL A 630 23.17 19.85 -0.08
CA VAL A 630 22.65 20.54 -1.27
C VAL A 630 21.67 21.62 -0.85
N ASP A 631 21.74 22.81 -1.47
CA ASP A 631 20.74 23.86 -1.29
C ASP A 631 19.51 23.57 -2.16
N LEU A 632 18.34 23.36 -1.54
CA LEU A 632 17.08 23.14 -2.25
C LEU A 632 16.37 24.45 -2.61
N GLY A 633 16.88 25.61 -2.21
CA GLY A 633 16.20 26.89 -2.22
C GLY A 633 15.20 27.05 -1.07
N ASP A 634 14.57 28.23 -0.98
CA ASP A 634 13.62 28.61 0.09
C ASP A 634 14.19 28.52 1.52
N GLY A 635 15.52 28.59 1.65
CA GLY A 635 16.22 28.43 2.92
C GLY A 635 16.27 26.99 3.43
N ILE A 636 16.01 25.97 2.59
CA ILE A 636 16.08 24.56 3.00
C ILE A 636 17.30 23.87 2.39
N ALA A 637 18.08 23.18 3.23
CA ALA A 637 19.17 22.32 2.79
C ALA A 637 18.73 20.84 2.75
N CYS A 638 19.43 20.02 1.97
CA CYS A 638 19.25 18.57 1.88
C CYS A 638 20.57 17.85 2.08
N ILE A 639 20.62 16.85 2.96
CA ILE A 639 21.72 15.88 2.99
C ILE A 639 21.34 14.68 2.12
N GLU A 640 22.14 14.45 1.07
CA GLU A 640 22.01 13.36 0.11
C GLU A 640 23.07 12.29 0.38
N PHE A 641 22.65 11.04 0.61
CA PHE A 641 23.57 9.89 0.69
C PHE A 641 23.86 9.31 -0.69
N HIS A 642 25.13 9.04 -0.95
CA HIS A 642 25.61 8.48 -2.21
C HIS A 642 26.93 7.72 -2.00
N SER A 643 26.90 6.71 -1.13
CA SER A 643 28.08 5.91 -0.78
C SER A 643 28.78 5.37 -2.03
N ALA A 644 30.02 5.80 -2.27
CA ALA A 644 30.80 5.37 -3.43
C ALA A 644 31.08 3.85 -3.43
N THR A 645 31.07 3.20 -2.26
CA THR A 645 31.36 1.76 -2.13
C THR A 645 30.11 0.88 -2.23
N GLN A 646 28.96 1.37 -1.77
CA GLN A 646 27.68 0.66 -1.81
C GLN A 646 26.51 1.62 -2.13
N PRO A 647 26.45 2.16 -3.36
CA PRO A 647 25.53 3.25 -3.71
C PRO A 647 24.04 2.84 -3.67
N THR A 648 23.76 1.54 -3.76
CA THR A 648 22.38 1.02 -3.71
C THR A 648 21.86 0.86 -2.28
N LEU A 649 22.74 0.70 -1.29
CA LEU A 649 22.37 0.41 0.10
C LEU A 649 22.67 1.56 1.06
N ASN A 650 23.60 2.46 0.70
CA ASN A 650 24.06 3.58 1.52
C ASN A 650 24.27 3.20 2.99
N PRO A 651 25.15 2.20 3.26
CA PRO A 651 25.45 1.81 4.63
C PRO A 651 26.16 2.96 5.35
N ILE A 652 25.84 3.15 6.63
CA ILE A 652 26.42 4.22 7.44
C ILE A 652 27.90 3.91 7.69
N ASP A 653 28.75 4.83 7.27
CA ASP A 653 30.20 4.85 7.46
C ASP A 653 30.65 6.23 8.01
N ASP A 654 31.96 6.38 8.20
CA ASP A 654 32.58 7.62 8.68
C ASP A 654 32.31 8.82 7.74
N GLN A 655 32.23 8.58 6.43
CA GLN A 655 32.01 9.61 5.43
C GLN A 655 30.60 10.21 5.54
N ILE A 656 29.57 9.37 5.73
CA ILE A 656 28.19 9.83 5.95
C ILE A 656 28.08 10.57 7.29
N ILE A 657 28.66 10.03 8.36
CA ILE A 657 28.61 10.65 9.70
C ILE A 657 29.28 12.04 9.69
N GLU A 658 30.41 12.18 9.01
CA GLU A 658 31.13 13.46 8.90
C GLU A 658 30.25 14.54 8.24
N VAL A 659 29.64 14.24 7.08
CA VAL A 659 28.78 15.19 6.38
C VAL A 659 27.52 15.49 7.17
N MET A 660 26.97 14.51 7.89
CA MET A 660 25.81 14.74 8.76
C MET A 660 26.13 15.72 9.89
N LEU A 661 27.22 15.52 10.62
CA LEU A 661 27.62 16.41 11.72
C LEU A 661 27.94 17.82 11.24
N GLN A 662 28.73 17.96 10.18
CA GLN A 662 29.06 19.27 9.60
C GLN A 662 27.84 19.92 8.94
N GLY A 663 27.02 19.13 8.25
CA GLY A 663 25.84 19.57 7.53
C GLY A 663 24.75 20.11 8.46
N ILE A 664 24.52 19.47 9.61
CA ILE A 664 23.60 19.98 10.65
C ILE A 664 24.09 21.35 11.14
N ALA A 665 25.38 21.48 11.50
CA ALA A 665 25.94 22.73 11.99
C ALA A 665 25.89 23.88 10.96
N LEU A 666 26.14 23.58 9.68
CA LEU A 666 26.01 24.54 8.59
C LEU A 666 24.54 24.92 8.35
N ALA A 667 23.63 23.94 8.39
CA ALA A 667 22.22 24.18 8.21
C ALA A 667 21.64 25.07 9.31
N GLU A 668 22.01 24.84 10.58
CA GLU A 668 21.60 25.73 11.70
C GLU A 668 22.05 27.19 11.53
N ARG A 669 23.17 27.42 10.83
CA ARG A 669 23.73 28.76 10.64
C ARG A 669 23.08 29.48 9.45
N ASP A 670 22.91 28.77 8.33
CA ASP A 670 22.65 29.40 7.03
C ASP A 670 21.25 29.08 6.47
N PHE A 671 20.52 28.14 7.07
CA PHE A 671 19.24 27.63 6.58
C PHE A 671 18.17 27.71 7.67
N ARG A 672 16.90 27.63 7.24
CA ARG A 672 15.73 27.57 8.12
C ARG A 672 15.24 26.15 8.37
N GLY A 673 15.84 25.15 7.73
CA GLY A 673 15.43 23.75 7.84
C GLY A 673 16.34 22.82 7.05
N LEU A 674 16.33 21.54 7.44
CA LEU A 674 17.15 20.49 6.86
C LEU A 674 16.29 19.29 6.49
N VAL A 675 16.52 18.74 5.29
CA VAL A 675 15.92 17.49 4.84
C VAL A 675 17.01 16.42 4.72
N ILE A 676 16.72 15.19 5.12
CA ILE A 676 17.58 14.03 4.84
C ILE A 676 16.89 13.16 3.81
N HIS A 677 17.39 13.19 2.58
CA HIS A 677 16.79 12.51 1.44
C HIS A 677 17.78 12.38 0.28
N HIS A 678 17.61 11.34 -0.54
CA HIS A 678 18.33 11.13 -1.78
C HIS A 678 17.46 10.31 -2.74
N GLN A 679 17.92 10.10 -3.98
CA GLN A 679 17.11 9.47 -5.04
C GLN A 679 17.72 8.15 -5.54
N ALA A 680 18.31 7.37 -4.62
CA ALA A 680 18.84 6.04 -4.89
C ALA A 680 17.77 4.94 -4.81
N GLU A 681 18.20 3.68 -4.85
CA GLU A 681 17.31 2.51 -4.74
C GLU A 681 16.75 2.34 -3.32
N GLN A 682 17.64 2.27 -2.32
CA GLN A 682 17.31 2.15 -0.91
C GLN A 682 17.78 3.40 -0.16
N PHE A 683 17.06 3.80 0.90
CA PHE A 683 17.46 4.91 1.75
C PHE A 683 18.74 4.59 2.53
N CYS A 684 18.70 3.60 3.42
CA CYS A 684 19.86 3.17 4.19
C CYS A 684 19.64 1.77 4.78
N ALA A 685 20.54 0.83 4.45
CA ALA A 685 20.49 -0.55 4.95
C ALA A 685 21.08 -0.74 6.37
N GLY A 686 21.48 0.34 7.04
CA GLY A 686 22.06 0.30 8.38
C GLY A 686 23.58 0.51 8.40
N ALA A 687 24.22 0.16 9.52
CA ALA A 687 25.66 0.32 9.67
C ALA A 687 26.46 -0.65 8.79
N ASN A 688 27.67 -0.27 8.42
CA ASN A 688 28.59 -1.15 7.68
C ASN A 688 29.07 -2.34 8.55
N LEU A 689 28.35 -3.47 8.45
CA LEU A 689 28.63 -4.68 9.24
C LEU A 689 30.02 -5.27 9.00
N ALA A 690 30.60 -5.09 7.81
CA ALA A 690 31.94 -5.59 7.51
C ALA A 690 33.00 -4.84 8.33
N MET A 691 32.86 -3.53 8.46
CA MET A 691 33.75 -2.69 9.27
C MET A 691 33.64 -3.05 10.77
N LEU A 692 32.42 -3.22 11.27
CA LEU A 692 32.16 -3.66 12.65
C LEU A 692 32.76 -5.04 12.94
N LEU A 693 32.55 -6.00 12.04
CA LEU A 693 33.08 -7.36 12.19
C LEU A 693 34.61 -7.36 12.22
N GLU A 694 35.26 -6.55 11.40
CA GLU A 694 36.72 -6.45 11.38
C GLU A 694 37.26 -5.79 12.66
N GLY A 695 36.62 -4.73 13.15
CA GLY A 695 36.92 -4.12 14.44
C GLY A 695 36.80 -5.12 15.60
N ALA A 696 35.75 -5.95 15.59
CA ALA A 696 35.52 -6.98 16.61
C ALA A 696 36.56 -8.10 16.54
N LYS A 697 36.90 -8.59 15.34
CA LYS A 697 37.95 -9.62 15.12
C LYS A 697 39.32 -9.15 15.60
N THR A 698 39.65 -7.88 15.34
CA THR A 698 40.91 -7.26 15.76
C THR A 698 40.87 -6.77 17.21
N LYS A 699 39.74 -6.90 17.91
CA LYS A 699 39.50 -6.43 19.28
C LYS A 699 39.74 -4.93 19.46
N ASN A 700 39.50 -4.13 18.43
CA ASN A 700 39.64 -2.69 18.46
C ASN A 700 38.39 -2.02 19.06
N TRP A 701 38.10 -2.33 20.32
CA TRP A 701 36.95 -1.79 21.05
C TRP A 701 36.92 -0.25 21.11
N PRO A 702 38.05 0.48 21.26
CA PRO A 702 38.03 1.94 21.24
C PRO A 702 37.52 2.53 19.92
N ALA A 703 37.82 1.89 18.78
CA ALA A 703 37.31 2.35 17.48
C ALA A 703 35.79 2.11 17.35
N ILE A 704 35.30 0.97 17.84
CA ILE A 704 33.85 0.67 17.88
C ILE A 704 33.12 1.65 18.80
N ASP A 705 33.65 1.90 20.02
CA ASP A 705 33.08 2.87 20.96
C ASP A 705 33.04 4.27 20.36
N LYS A 706 34.12 4.71 19.69
CA LYS A 706 34.13 6.00 18.99
C LYS A 706 33.06 6.06 17.89
N MET A 707 32.94 5.02 17.07
CA MET A 707 31.95 4.96 16.00
C MET A 707 30.52 5.08 16.57
N VAL A 708 30.22 4.35 17.66
CA VAL A 708 28.91 4.44 18.33
C VAL A 708 28.67 5.83 18.90
N ARG A 709 29.67 6.44 19.56
CA ARG A 709 29.54 7.82 20.08
C ARG A 709 29.28 8.84 18.98
N ASP A 710 30.01 8.77 17.88
CA ASP A 710 29.84 9.69 16.76
C ASP A 710 28.45 9.52 16.14
N PHE A 711 27.96 8.27 16.05
CA PHE A 711 26.63 7.98 15.53
C PHE A 711 25.52 8.49 16.47
N GLN A 712 25.64 8.28 17.78
CA GLN A 712 24.71 8.86 18.78
C GLN A 712 24.75 10.39 18.78
N ALA A 713 25.94 10.99 18.65
CA ALA A 713 26.09 12.45 18.56
C ALA A 713 25.39 13.01 17.32
N MET A 714 25.45 12.28 16.20
CA MET A 714 24.78 12.64 14.96
C MET A 714 23.25 12.60 15.10
N THR A 715 22.67 11.50 15.59
CA THR A 715 21.21 11.37 15.72
C THR A 715 20.63 12.30 16.80
N LEU A 716 21.36 12.53 17.89
CA LEU A 716 21.00 13.56 18.87
C LEU A 716 21.16 14.97 18.30
N GLY A 717 22.20 15.23 17.50
CA GLY A 717 22.43 16.50 16.85
C GLY A 717 21.25 16.92 15.98
N MET A 718 20.63 15.98 15.27
CA MET A 718 19.41 16.22 14.50
C MET A 718 18.27 16.75 15.40
N ARG A 719 18.03 16.10 16.53
CA ARG A 719 16.93 16.44 17.47
C ARG A 719 17.14 17.73 18.26
N ARG A 720 18.40 18.14 18.40
CA ARG A 720 18.80 19.34 19.15
C ARG A 720 19.05 20.53 18.24
N ALA A 721 18.96 20.34 16.91
CA ALA A 721 19.13 21.41 15.95
C ALA A 721 18.08 22.51 16.19
N LYS A 722 18.51 23.76 16.09
CA LYS A 722 17.66 24.96 16.20
C LYS A 722 16.74 25.17 15.00
N ILE A 723 16.88 24.32 14.00
CA ILE A 723 16.06 24.28 12.78
C ILE A 723 15.36 22.92 12.70
N PRO A 724 14.18 22.82 12.08
CA PRO A 724 13.51 21.54 11.88
C PRO A 724 14.32 20.63 10.94
N VAL A 725 14.48 19.37 11.36
CA VAL A 725 15.10 18.30 10.56
C VAL A 725 14.03 17.29 10.14
N VAL A 726 13.74 17.23 8.84
CA VAL A 726 12.77 16.28 8.27
C VAL A 726 13.50 15.13 7.59
N THR A 727 13.19 13.89 7.97
CA THR A 727 13.73 12.70 7.30
C THR A 727 12.72 12.18 6.28
N ALA A 728 13.20 11.77 5.09
CA ALA A 728 12.32 11.30 4.02
C ALA A 728 12.78 9.92 3.49
N PRO A 729 12.52 8.83 4.23
CA PRO A 729 12.97 7.48 3.88
C PRO A 729 12.13 6.84 2.77
N PHE A 730 12.72 5.88 2.06
CA PHE A 730 12.11 5.07 1.02
C PHE A 730 12.88 3.75 0.89
N GLY A 731 12.24 2.70 0.35
CA GLY A 731 12.90 1.40 0.29
C GLY A 731 13.31 0.95 1.69
N PHE A 732 14.53 0.44 1.85
CA PHE A 732 15.04 0.00 3.14
C PHE A 732 15.53 1.17 3.99
N ALA A 733 14.99 1.25 5.21
CA ALA A 733 15.49 2.05 6.32
C ALA A 733 15.73 1.11 7.51
N PHE A 734 16.82 0.36 7.47
CA PHE A 734 17.10 -0.71 8.43
C PHE A 734 18.20 -0.36 9.41
N GLY A 735 18.06 -0.86 10.63
CA GLY A 735 18.99 -0.65 11.73
C GLY A 735 19.34 0.82 11.90
N GLY A 736 20.62 1.18 11.79
CA GLY A 736 21.05 2.57 11.81
C GLY A 736 20.33 3.51 10.83
N GLY A 737 19.86 3.02 9.67
CA GLY A 737 19.00 3.79 8.78
C GLY A 737 17.65 4.14 9.41
N ALA A 738 17.06 3.20 10.16
CA ALA A 738 15.87 3.46 10.98
C ALA A 738 16.17 4.46 12.11
N GLU A 739 17.35 4.38 12.74
CA GLU A 739 17.76 5.30 13.81
C GLU A 739 17.90 6.74 13.30
N ILE A 740 18.47 6.95 12.09
CA ILE A 740 18.49 8.25 11.41
C ILE A 740 17.08 8.77 11.19
N VAL A 741 16.19 7.95 10.60
CA VAL A 741 14.79 8.34 10.36
C VAL A 741 14.13 8.77 11.66
N MET A 742 14.31 7.97 12.71
CA MET A 742 13.69 8.20 14.01
C MET A 742 14.24 9.43 14.75
N GLY A 743 15.47 9.84 14.44
CA GLY A 743 16.11 11.05 14.92
C GLY A 743 15.57 12.34 14.29
N GLY A 744 14.77 12.26 13.22
CA GLY A 744 14.10 13.43 12.64
C GLY A 744 12.96 13.96 13.52
N ASP A 745 12.73 15.27 13.43
CA ASP A 745 11.61 15.95 14.11
C ASP A 745 10.26 15.54 13.49
N GLN A 746 10.26 15.35 12.17
CA GLN A 746 9.13 14.81 11.42
C GLN A 746 9.62 13.90 10.28
N VAL A 747 8.82 12.90 9.94
CA VAL A 747 9.13 11.95 8.87
C VAL A 747 8.15 12.11 7.70
N CYS A 748 8.68 12.20 6.48
CA CYS A 748 7.95 12.09 5.22
C CYS A 748 8.33 10.77 4.53
N ALA A 749 7.80 9.65 5.02
CA ALA A 749 8.12 8.32 4.50
C ALA A 749 7.45 8.10 3.14
N ALA A 750 8.12 7.41 2.20
CA ALA A 750 7.43 6.89 1.02
C ALA A 750 6.49 5.74 1.42
N ALA A 751 5.42 5.52 0.65
CA ALA A 751 4.51 4.38 0.89
C ALA A 751 5.26 3.03 1.01
N GLU A 752 6.24 2.81 0.13
CA GLU A 752 7.10 1.63 0.10
C GLU A 752 8.38 1.85 0.91
N THR A 753 8.21 2.24 2.18
CA THR A 753 9.26 2.29 3.20
C THR A 753 9.20 1.04 4.06
N TYR A 754 10.27 0.26 4.05
CA TYR A 754 10.47 -0.92 4.88
C TYR A 754 11.45 -0.55 5.99
N MET A 755 10.97 -0.52 7.22
CA MET A 755 11.69 0.05 8.36
C MET A 755 11.72 -0.92 9.53
N GLY A 756 12.88 -1.05 10.16
CA GLY A 756 13.05 -1.97 11.29
C GLY A 756 14.41 -1.87 11.94
N LEU A 757 14.45 -2.14 13.25
CA LEU A 757 15.69 -2.31 14.01
C LEU A 757 16.08 -3.79 13.96
N ILE A 758 16.92 -4.14 13.00
CA ILE A 758 17.22 -5.54 12.61
C ILE A 758 18.51 -6.10 13.22
N GLU A 759 19.24 -5.29 13.98
CA GLU A 759 20.56 -5.59 14.54
C GLU A 759 20.57 -6.88 15.37
N VAL A 760 19.48 -7.14 16.10
CA VAL A 760 19.33 -8.36 16.91
C VAL A 760 19.44 -9.61 16.05
N GLY A 761 18.93 -9.57 14.81
CA GLY A 761 18.99 -10.68 13.86
C GLY A 761 20.40 -11.04 13.39
N VAL A 762 21.39 -10.17 13.62
CA VAL A 762 22.82 -10.43 13.36
C VAL A 762 23.66 -10.44 14.63
N GLY A 763 23.02 -10.51 15.81
CA GLY A 763 23.70 -10.58 17.11
C GLY A 763 24.22 -9.24 17.65
N LEU A 764 23.69 -8.12 17.16
CA LEU A 764 24.05 -6.76 17.57
C LEU A 764 22.86 -6.06 18.27
N LEU A 765 23.12 -4.89 18.85
CA LEU A 765 22.10 -4.00 19.41
C LEU A 765 22.04 -2.71 18.57
N PRO A 766 20.85 -2.11 18.39
CA PRO A 766 20.74 -0.72 17.95
C PRO A 766 21.54 0.20 18.89
N ALA A 767 22.39 1.04 18.31
CA ALA A 767 23.37 1.82 19.08
C ALA A 767 23.45 3.30 18.66
N GLY A 768 22.62 3.74 17.71
CA GLY A 768 22.46 5.14 17.31
C GLY A 768 21.31 5.86 18.01
N GLY A 769 20.76 5.32 19.11
CA GLY A 769 19.58 5.86 19.81
C GLY A 769 18.28 5.11 19.55
N GLY A 770 18.31 3.96 18.87
CA GLY A 770 17.12 3.22 18.47
C GLY A 770 16.22 2.80 19.62
N HIS A 771 16.77 2.36 20.76
CA HIS A 771 15.97 2.02 21.93
C HIS A 771 15.39 3.27 22.57
N LEU A 772 16.18 4.35 22.68
CA LEU A 772 15.70 5.64 23.17
C LEU A 772 14.49 6.13 22.36
N PHE A 773 14.58 6.11 21.02
CA PHE A 773 13.51 6.60 20.17
C PHE A 773 12.26 5.72 20.20
N MET A 774 12.44 4.39 20.28
CA MET A 774 11.31 3.47 20.45
C MET A 774 10.66 3.63 21.82
N LEU A 775 11.45 3.84 22.88
CA LEU A 775 10.95 4.09 24.22
C LEU A 775 10.08 5.36 24.26
N GLU A 776 10.55 6.45 23.66
CA GLU A 776 9.76 7.69 23.56
C GLU A 776 8.42 7.51 22.86
N ARG A 777 8.40 6.78 21.74
CA ARG A 777 7.18 6.54 20.97
C ARG A 777 6.23 5.55 21.63
N ALA A 778 6.78 4.59 22.37
CA ALA A 778 5.98 3.66 23.18
C ALA A 778 5.32 4.38 24.36
N LEU A 779 6.01 5.34 24.97
CA LEU A 779 5.53 6.12 26.10
C LEU A 779 4.84 7.43 25.69
N GLU A 780 4.63 7.67 24.40
CA GLU A 780 3.91 8.84 23.90
C GLU A 780 2.46 8.83 24.41
N ASN A 781 2.02 9.95 25.00
CA ASN A 781 0.71 10.11 25.65
C ASN A 781 0.46 9.17 26.84
N VAL A 782 1.52 8.68 27.49
CA VAL A 782 1.41 7.93 28.76
C VAL A 782 1.54 8.92 29.92
N ASP A 783 0.41 9.24 30.56
CA ASP A 783 0.36 10.17 31.69
C ASP A 783 1.07 9.61 32.93
N THR A 784 1.88 10.42 33.60
CA THR A 784 2.25 10.14 34.99
C THR A 784 1.05 10.48 35.89
N PRO A 785 0.57 9.56 36.76
CA PRO A 785 1.25 8.38 37.29
C PRO A 785 0.54 7.05 36.94
N VAL A 786 0.93 6.38 35.84
CA VAL A 786 0.50 4.99 35.63
C VAL A 786 1.20 4.05 36.62
N LEU A 787 0.45 3.13 37.22
CA LEU A 787 0.98 2.08 38.12
C LEU A 787 2.07 1.21 37.46
N SER A 788 2.01 1.02 36.14
CA SER A 788 3.07 0.36 35.36
C SER A 788 3.00 0.79 33.90
N ASN A 789 4.14 1.16 33.33
CA ASN A 789 4.31 1.42 31.91
C ASN A 789 4.91 0.23 31.14
N LEU A 790 5.11 -0.91 31.82
CA LEU A 790 5.68 -2.12 31.22
C LEU A 790 4.92 -2.62 29.98
N PRO A 791 3.57 -2.59 29.90
CA PRO A 791 2.87 -3.03 28.68
C PRO A 791 3.22 -2.22 27.42
N PHE A 792 3.53 -0.93 27.58
CA PHE A 792 3.96 -0.07 26.47
C PHE A 792 5.40 -0.39 26.07
N ILE A 793 6.27 -0.52 27.07
CA ILE A 793 7.68 -0.91 26.87
C ILE A 793 7.78 -2.29 26.22
N GLN A 794 6.90 -3.23 26.59
CA GLN A 794 6.85 -4.57 26.00
C GLN A 794 6.61 -4.52 24.48
N LYS A 795 5.81 -3.58 23.97
CA LYS A 795 5.63 -3.43 22.51
C LYS A 795 6.92 -2.99 21.81
N ALA A 796 7.65 -2.05 22.39
CA ALA A 796 8.96 -1.64 21.86
C ALA A 796 9.97 -2.80 21.95
N PHE A 797 9.96 -3.53 23.06
CA PHE A 797 10.77 -4.71 23.27
C PHE A 797 10.50 -5.77 22.21
N GLU A 798 9.24 -6.13 21.96
CA GLU A 798 8.87 -7.11 20.94
C GLU A 798 9.24 -6.65 19.52
N ALA A 799 9.13 -5.36 19.21
CA ALA A 799 9.54 -4.83 17.91
C ALA A 799 11.05 -5.01 17.68
N ILE A 800 11.88 -4.67 18.69
CA ILE A 800 13.34 -4.76 18.60
C ILE A 800 13.85 -6.20 18.74
N ALA A 801 13.43 -6.90 19.79
CA ALA A 801 13.93 -8.24 20.12
C ALA A 801 13.52 -9.30 19.09
N MET A 802 12.40 -9.10 18.37
CA MET A 802 11.98 -9.97 17.27
C MET A 802 12.40 -9.44 15.90
N ALA A 803 13.17 -8.35 15.84
CA ALA A 803 13.60 -7.69 14.60
C ALA A 803 12.45 -7.46 13.61
N LYS A 804 11.32 -6.94 14.10
CA LYS A 804 10.13 -6.71 13.26
C LYS A 804 10.46 -5.64 12.21
N VAL A 805 10.09 -5.92 10.97
CA VAL A 805 10.27 -5.02 9.82
C VAL A 805 8.91 -4.65 9.27
N SER A 806 8.66 -3.37 9.05
CA SER A 806 7.45 -2.91 8.40
C SER A 806 7.44 -3.28 6.91
N THR A 807 6.25 -3.51 6.39
CA THR A 807 5.99 -3.81 4.97
C THR A 807 5.51 -2.59 4.17
N SER A 808 5.37 -1.43 4.83
CA SER A 808 5.00 -0.14 4.26
C SER A 808 5.24 0.99 5.27
N GLY A 809 5.14 2.25 4.84
CA GLY A 809 5.15 3.40 5.73
C GLY A 809 4.00 3.40 6.76
N GLU A 810 2.81 2.95 6.36
CA GLU A 810 1.66 2.84 7.28
C GLU A 810 1.87 1.72 8.31
N ASP A 811 2.44 0.59 7.90
CA ASP A 811 2.83 -0.49 8.81
C ASP A 811 3.97 -0.04 9.75
N ALA A 812 4.89 0.81 9.28
CA ALA A 812 5.92 1.41 10.13
C ALA A 812 5.31 2.30 11.23
N ARG A 813 4.22 3.01 10.94
CA ARG A 813 3.44 3.75 11.94
C ARG A 813 2.77 2.80 12.94
N ALA A 814 2.19 1.69 12.47
CA ALA A 814 1.59 0.68 13.34
C ALA A 814 2.61 0.03 14.30
N LEU A 815 3.84 -0.20 13.82
CA LEU A 815 4.97 -0.70 14.62
C LEU A 815 5.67 0.36 15.48
N LYS A 816 5.16 1.61 15.50
CA LYS A 816 5.74 2.74 16.23
C LYS A 816 7.13 3.16 15.77
N TYR A 817 7.57 2.81 14.57
CA TYR A 817 8.75 3.41 13.96
C TYR A 817 8.46 4.84 13.48
N LEU A 818 7.22 5.09 13.01
CA LEU A 818 6.70 6.43 12.72
C LEU A 818 5.73 6.89 13.82
N ARG A 819 5.67 8.20 14.04
CA ARG A 819 4.73 8.89 14.92
C ARG A 819 3.38 9.06 14.23
N ALA A 820 2.34 9.38 15.01
CA ALA A 820 1.01 9.67 14.47
C ALA A 820 1.00 10.91 13.54
N GLY A 821 1.86 11.90 13.81
CA GLY A 821 2.00 13.12 13.02
C GLY A 821 2.95 13.02 11.81
N ASP A 822 3.58 11.86 11.60
CA ASP A 822 4.44 11.64 10.43
C ASP A 822 3.58 11.37 9.18
N TYR A 823 4.09 11.75 8.01
CA TYR A 823 3.36 11.67 6.75
C TYR A 823 3.89 10.52 5.88
N VAL A 824 2.98 9.84 5.18
CA VAL A 824 3.30 8.81 4.18
C VAL A 824 2.97 9.37 2.80
N GLU A 825 4.00 9.70 2.03
CA GLU A 825 3.89 10.15 0.65
C GLU A 825 3.72 8.95 -0.28
N ILE A 826 2.58 8.91 -0.98
CA ILE A 826 2.26 7.85 -1.93
C ILE A 826 3.09 8.02 -3.21
N GLN A 827 3.34 9.25 -3.64
CA GLN A 827 4.08 9.53 -4.87
C GLN A 827 5.57 9.78 -4.57
N LYS A 828 6.42 8.76 -4.76
CA LYS A 828 7.88 8.82 -4.53
C LYS A 828 8.53 10.03 -5.21
N GLY A 829 8.11 10.38 -6.44
CA GLY A 829 8.66 11.55 -7.16
C GLY A 829 8.41 12.89 -6.47
N ARG A 830 7.37 12.99 -5.63
CA ARG A 830 6.99 14.21 -4.89
C ARG A 830 7.60 14.28 -3.49
N GLN A 831 8.20 13.19 -3.01
CA GLN A 831 8.64 13.06 -1.61
C GLN A 831 9.58 14.18 -1.16
N LEU A 832 10.60 14.52 -1.94
CA LEU A 832 11.53 15.60 -1.61
C LEU A 832 10.82 16.96 -1.50
N TYR A 833 9.87 17.23 -2.40
CA TYR A 833 9.05 18.45 -2.34
C TYR A 833 8.21 18.48 -1.07
N THR A 834 7.52 17.38 -0.74
CA THR A 834 6.68 17.28 0.46
C THR A 834 7.53 17.45 1.73
N ALA A 835 8.68 16.79 1.82
CA ALA A 835 9.61 16.95 2.94
C ALA A 835 10.12 18.39 3.08
N LYS A 836 10.48 19.05 1.97
CA LYS A 836 10.86 20.48 1.95
C LYS A 836 9.72 21.36 2.46
N ARG A 837 8.47 21.11 2.03
CA ARG A 837 7.29 21.86 2.49
C ARG A 837 6.98 21.62 3.97
N MET A 838 7.22 20.42 4.49
CA MET A 838 7.09 20.11 5.92
C MET A 838 8.11 20.88 6.74
N ALA A 839 9.38 20.92 6.32
CA ALA A 839 10.42 21.70 7.02
C ALA A 839 10.08 23.20 7.05
N ILE A 840 9.65 23.77 5.92
CA ILE A 840 9.15 25.15 5.84
C ILE A 840 7.97 25.36 6.81
N GLY A 841 6.99 24.46 6.80
CA GLY A 841 5.81 24.57 7.65
C GLY A 841 6.11 24.46 9.16
N LEU A 842 7.11 23.66 9.55
CA LEU A 842 7.58 23.58 10.93
C LEU A 842 8.25 24.89 11.37
N ASP A 843 9.14 25.44 10.56
CA ASP A 843 9.80 26.72 10.83
C ASP A 843 8.78 27.88 10.92
N GLU A 844 7.83 27.96 9.98
CA GLU A 844 6.77 28.98 9.98
C GLU A 844 5.85 28.92 11.22
N ARG A 845 5.74 27.75 11.86
CA ARG A 845 5.01 27.58 13.14
C ARG A 845 5.83 27.96 14.36
N GLY A 846 7.07 28.42 14.19
CA GLY A 846 7.98 28.77 15.27
C GLY A 846 8.60 27.54 15.92
N TYR A 847 9.12 26.61 15.11
CA TYR A 847 9.80 25.40 15.58
C TYR A 847 10.80 25.71 16.72
N GLN A 848 10.81 24.83 17.73
CA GLN A 848 11.78 24.83 18.81
C GLN A 848 12.28 23.41 19.00
N PRO A 849 13.60 23.20 19.21
CA PRO A 849 14.13 21.88 19.49
C PRO A 849 13.48 21.28 20.74
N GLY A 850 13.24 19.98 20.70
CA GLY A 850 12.74 19.25 21.87
C GLY A 850 13.69 19.42 23.06
N LEU A 851 13.15 19.47 24.28
CA LEU A 851 13.95 19.48 25.51
C LEU A 851 14.37 18.05 25.90
N PRO A 852 15.48 17.87 26.64
CA PRO A 852 15.85 16.57 27.17
C PRO A 852 14.76 15.98 28.05
N LYS A 853 14.38 14.74 27.77
CA LYS A 853 13.37 14.01 28.53
C LYS A 853 13.98 13.16 29.64
N THR A 854 13.17 12.87 30.64
CA THR A 854 13.45 11.85 31.64
C THR A 854 12.37 10.78 31.59
N PHE A 855 12.74 9.56 31.93
CA PHE A 855 11.86 8.39 31.86
C PHE A 855 11.75 7.71 33.21
N ALA A 856 10.54 7.59 33.74
CA ALA A 856 10.24 6.75 34.89
C ALA A 856 10.06 5.31 34.40
N LEU A 857 11.07 4.44 34.59
CA LEU A 857 11.12 3.10 34.00
C LEU A 857 11.05 2.00 35.06
N PRO A 858 10.53 0.80 34.73
CA PRO A 858 10.27 -0.25 35.71
C PRO A 858 11.54 -0.90 36.28
N GLY A 859 12.71 -0.65 35.68
CA GLY A 859 13.99 -1.13 36.20
C GLY A 859 14.03 -2.64 36.36
N LYS A 860 14.59 -3.10 37.50
CA LYS A 860 14.79 -4.53 37.81
C LYS A 860 13.53 -5.38 37.69
N ASP A 861 12.38 -4.85 38.09
CA ASP A 861 11.11 -5.59 38.06
C ASP A 861 10.62 -5.83 36.63
N GLY A 862 10.75 -4.81 35.78
CA GLY A 862 10.46 -4.93 34.33
C GLY A 862 11.41 -5.89 33.64
N ILE A 863 12.71 -5.81 33.95
CA ILE A 863 13.74 -6.70 33.41
C ILE A 863 13.44 -8.16 33.80
N ALA A 864 13.11 -8.43 35.06
CA ALA A 864 12.78 -9.77 35.52
C ALA A 864 11.57 -10.35 34.78
N THR A 865 10.54 -9.53 34.56
CA THR A 865 9.33 -9.91 33.83
C THR A 865 9.62 -10.29 32.38
N LEU A 866 10.37 -9.44 31.65
CA LEU A 866 10.75 -9.72 30.26
C LEU A 866 11.71 -10.92 30.14
N ARG A 867 12.61 -11.11 31.12
CA ARG A 867 13.48 -12.30 31.16
C ARG A 867 12.70 -13.59 31.37
N MET A 868 11.65 -13.56 32.19
CA MET A 868 10.76 -14.72 32.36
C MET A 868 10.03 -15.05 31.04
N LEU A 869 9.56 -14.04 30.31
CA LEU A 869 8.98 -14.21 28.98
C LEU A 869 9.97 -14.88 28.01
N LEU A 870 11.20 -14.36 27.92
CA LEU A 870 12.26 -14.93 27.09
C LEU A 870 12.63 -16.37 27.48
N HIS A 871 12.68 -16.65 28.78
CA HIS A 871 12.97 -18.00 29.27
C HIS A 871 11.91 -19.00 28.80
N ASN A 872 10.63 -18.65 28.87
CA ASN A 872 9.54 -19.50 28.38
C ASN A 872 9.61 -19.71 26.86
N MET A 873 9.97 -18.68 26.10
CA MET A 873 10.16 -18.80 24.65
C MET A 873 11.34 -19.71 24.29
N ALA A 874 12.44 -19.64 25.05
CA ALA A 874 13.60 -20.51 24.85
C ALA A 874 13.27 -21.98 25.17
N LEU A 875 12.54 -22.24 26.27
CA LEU A 875 12.08 -23.58 26.65
C LEU A 875 11.17 -24.23 25.61
N THR A 876 10.43 -23.42 24.86
CA THR A 876 9.50 -23.88 23.80
C THR A 876 10.15 -23.87 22.40
N HIS A 877 11.47 -23.67 22.32
CA HIS A 877 12.25 -23.61 21.07
C HIS A 877 11.79 -22.53 20.07
N TRP A 878 11.11 -21.49 20.55
CA TRP A 878 10.74 -20.33 19.73
C TRP A 878 11.92 -19.38 19.50
N VAL A 879 12.87 -19.31 20.44
CA VAL A 879 14.10 -18.52 20.34
C VAL A 879 15.30 -19.34 20.79
N SER A 880 16.48 -19.09 20.22
CA SER A 880 17.72 -19.74 20.69
C SER A 880 18.22 -19.11 21.99
N GLU A 881 19.14 -19.79 22.67
CA GLU A 881 19.84 -19.21 23.83
C GLU A 881 20.61 -17.94 23.47
N HIS A 882 21.13 -17.86 22.25
CA HIS A 882 21.82 -16.68 21.76
C HIS A 882 20.85 -15.50 21.59
N ASP A 883 19.69 -15.74 20.97
CA ASP A 883 18.66 -14.72 20.79
C ASP A 883 18.14 -14.23 22.15
N ALA A 884 17.91 -15.14 23.10
CA ALA A 884 17.50 -14.80 24.46
C ALA A 884 18.54 -13.95 25.21
N LYS A 885 19.84 -14.19 24.97
CA LYS A 885 20.92 -13.36 25.52
C LYS A 885 20.85 -11.93 24.98
N ILE A 886 20.75 -11.75 23.66
CA ILE A 886 20.68 -10.42 23.04
C ILE A 886 19.40 -9.70 23.47
N ALA A 887 18.25 -10.38 23.45
CA ALA A 887 16.98 -9.82 23.91
C ALA A 887 17.02 -9.44 25.41
N THR A 888 17.79 -10.13 26.25
CA THR A 888 17.97 -9.73 27.65
C THR A 888 18.67 -8.36 27.76
N HIS A 889 19.61 -8.03 26.86
CA HIS A 889 20.21 -6.70 26.80
C HIS A 889 19.20 -5.65 26.35
N VAL A 890 18.38 -5.93 25.33
CA VAL A 890 17.27 -5.06 24.90
C VAL A 890 16.32 -4.76 26.06
N ALA A 891 15.92 -5.78 26.83
CA ALA A 891 15.08 -5.61 28.02
C ALA A 891 15.75 -4.74 29.10
N THR A 892 17.07 -4.88 29.27
CA THR A 892 17.84 -4.09 30.23
C THR A 892 17.84 -2.60 29.86
N ILE A 893 18.06 -2.28 28.59
CA ILE A 893 18.08 -0.91 28.07
C ILE A 893 16.70 -0.27 28.21
N LEU A 894 15.66 -0.91 27.68
CA LEU A 894 14.29 -0.36 27.65
C LEU A 894 13.65 -0.20 29.03
N CYS A 895 14.10 -0.97 30.03
CA CYS A 895 13.67 -0.83 31.42
C CYS A 895 14.54 0.14 32.24
N GLY A 896 15.57 0.76 31.65
CA GLY A 896 16.43 1.75 32.32
C GLY A 896 17.53 1.17 33.20
N GLY A 897 17.89 -0.10 33.02
CA GLY A 897 18.97 -0.77 33.76
C GLY A 897 18.67 -0.92 35.25
N ASP A 898 19.63 -0.55 36.10
CA ASP A 898 19.47 -0.59 37.56
C ASP A 898 18.77 0.68 38.08
N THR A 899 17.48 0.80 37.79
CA THR A 899 16.63 1.89 38.29
C THR A 899 15.32 1.39 38.90
N THR A 900 14.45 2.31 39.31
CA THR A 900 13.05 2.06 39.69
C THR A 900 12.17 3.16 39.11
N ILE A 901 10.86 2.94 39.05
CA ILE A 901 9.91 3.95 38.52
C ILE A 901 9.96 5.28 39.27
N ASN A 902 10.40 5.25 40.54
CA ASN A 902 10.57 6.43 41.39
C ASN A 902 11.91 7.16 41.19
N ASN A 903 12.81 6.62 40.36
CA ASN A 903 14.10 7.21 40.03
C ASN A 903 14.21 7.40 38.51
N PRO A 904 13.67 8.50 37.96
CA PRO A 904 13.69 8.73 36.53
C PRO A 904 15.11 8.76 35.97
N VAL A 905 15.30 8.14 34.80
CA VAL A 905 16.58 8.13 34.09
C VAL A 905 16.58 9.13 32.94
N SER A 906 17.74 9.68 32.61
CA SER A 906 17.90 10.63 31.51
C SER A 906 18.01 9.92 30.14
N GLU A 907 17.79 10.65 29.05
CA GLU A 907 18.11 10.16 27.70
C GLU A 907 19.56 9.63 27.60
N GLN A 908 20.52 10.37 28.18
CA GLN A 908 21.93 9.99 28.17
C GLN A 908 22.17 8.66 28.90
N SER A 909 21.43 8.41 29.98
CA SER A 909 21.51 7.14 30.71
C SER A 909 21.05 5.96 29.86
N ILE A 910 20.06 6.15 28.98
CA ILE A 910 19.62 5.11 28.02
C ILE A 910 20.69 4.90 26.95
N LEU A 911 21.26 5.98 26.38
CA LEU A 911 22.31 5.90 25.37
C LEU A 911 23.60 5.25 25.90
N ASP A 912 23.93 5.46 27.17
CA ASP A 912 25.06 4.80 27.83
C ASP A 912 24.79 3.32 28.12
N LEU A 913 23.53 2.87 28.16
CA LEU A 913 23.18 1.44 28.22
C LEU A 913 23.18 0.79 26.83
N GLU A 914 22.88 1.55 25.77
CA GLU A 914 22.98 1.08 24.38
C GLU A 914 24.42 0.82 23.94
N ARG A 915 25.36 1.67 24.40
CA ARG A 915 26.79 1.60 24.09
C ARG A 915 27.52 0.58 24.95
#